data_AF-A0AA37PMF8-F1
#
_entry.id   AF-A0AA37PMF8-F1
#
_cell.length_a   1.000
_cell.length_b   1.000
_cell.length_c   1.000
_cell.angle_alpha   90.00
_cell.angle_beta   90.00
_cell.angle_gamma   90.00
#
_symmetry.space_group_name_H-M   'P 1'
#
loop_
_entity.id
_entity.type
_entity.pdbx_description
1 polymer ?
#
loop_
_entity_poly.entity_id
_entity_poly.type
_entity_poly.pdbx_seq_one_letter_code
_entity_poly.pdbx_strand_id
1 'polypeptide(L)'
;MKPAYRRSHHQHPPPGRIPLPTGPLPPVPDLSTRRVELSDAALVSRSWAMAFATLVSRITGFARIVVLAAILGAALSSAFSVANQLPNLVAALVLEATFTAIFVPVLARAEQSDPDGGAAFVRRLVTVTTALLAFATVVSVVAAPLLVRLMLGRSPQVNEPLTTAFAYLLLPQVLAYGLTSVFMAILNTRNVFGPTAWAPVVNNVVALVTLGVYLAVPGELSVDPVRMGNAKLLVLAIGTTLGVYAQTAILLIALRRERISLRPLWGIDARLKRFGAMAVAMVLYVLISQLGLVVGNQIASTAAASGPAIYNYTWLVLMLPFGMIGVTVLTVVMPRLSRNAAADDTRAVLADLSLATRLTLVTLIPIVAFMTVGGPAIGSALFAYGHFGGVDAGYLGAAIALSAFTLIPYGLVLLQLRVFYAREQPWTPIVVILVITAVKIAGSVLAPHVTHDPQLVAGYLGLANGLGFLIGAIVGYYLLRRVLLRRGGHLVGLAEIRTVLVTVVASMLAGLIAHVVDRLLGLAALTAHGGAAGSLLRLLVLGAIMAPVIVAVMVRAQVPEAVAAAAAVRRRIGRGAVSPTVAPGSRPAAISQGSSHRGPVTYPEQRNSSPPGVNAVQDPIRRRPPDRAGDTRLTKGPEVTDRPLESAASGPGSGLGSGGDLPRPPAGDFQPDISAERKPESSGPLPPEQRNGGPHERDAEAASDDGHLVPGARIAGGRYRLLVFHGGAPPLQFWQALDTALDRQVSLTFVDPDGALPEAVLQEILSRTLRLSRIDKPGIARVLDVVHSDRGGLVVAEWIRGGSLQEVADTAPSPVGAVRAMQALAAAADTAHRTGVALSIDHPSRVRVSIEGDVVLAYPATMPDANPEDDIRGIGASLYALLVNRWPLPEFGVRSGLAPADRDGSGLPVEPNAIDRDIPFQISAVAVRAVQEDGGIRSASTLLNLLQQATAVADRTEVLGPIDDSPPPAAPRVTGDEHLTLARRRRNLMIGGAAALAIIVVALLVLASIVSRIFGNVGGGLNKDELGLNGPGSSSSSSSSANPAPAGSVVKPTRATVFSPDGDPDNASTAGQAIDGDPTTAWATEVYTDAVPFPSFKVGEGLILQLPKPTVVGQVTIDTPSTGTKIEIRAASTASPAKLDDTTVLAPAFTLKPGHNVIPVKAGSPTSNLLVWISTLGTTNGKSQAGLSEITVRAAS
;
A
#
# COMPACT_ATOMS: atom_id res chain seq x y z
N MET A 1 61.79 43.70 7.33
CA MET A 1 61.53 42.64 6.34
C MET A 1 61.51 41.30 7.10
N LYS A 2 60.46 40.47 6.98
CA LYS A 2 60.25 39.13 7.60
C LYS A 2 60.83 38.82 9.01
N PRO A 3 59.97 38.73 10.04
CA PRO A 3 60.03 37.73 11.11
C PRO A 3 58.89 36.69 10.93
N ALA A 4 58.68 35.66 11.75
CA ALA A 4 59.55 34.72 12.49
C ALA A 4 58.62 33.65 13.11
N TYR A 5 59.07 32.42 13.34
CA TYR A 5 58.22 31.35 13.88
C TYR A 5 58.00 31.50 15.40
N ARG A 6 56.76 31.35 15.90
CA ARG A 6 56.50 31.11 17.34
C ARG A 6 55.26 30.25 17.56
N ARG A 7 55.40 29.21 18.38
CA ARG A 7 54.27 28.51 19.03
C ARG A 7 53.94 29.22 20.34
N SER A 8 52.66 29.23 20.73
CA SER A 8 52.22 29.64 22.07
C SER A 8 51.13 28.69 22.57
N HIS A 9 51.33 28.13 23.77
CA HIS A 9 50.29 27.35 24.45
C HIS A 9 49.22 28.29 25.02
N HIS A 10 47.98 27.82 25.06
CA HIS A 10 46.99 28.29 26.04
C HIS A 10 46.69 27.13 27.01
N GLN A 11 46.88 27.40 28.29
CA GLN A 11 46.57 26.47 29.38
C GLN A 11 45.07 26.50 29.70
N HIS A 12 44.52 25.39 30.18
CA HIS A 12 43.22 25.40 30.85
C HIS A 12 43.37 25.91 32.29
N PRO A 13 42.45 26.76 32.80
CA PRO A 13 42.37 27.04 34.22
C PRO A 13 41.81 25.83 35.00
N PRO A 14 42.13 25.68 36.30
CA PRO A 14 41.58 24.62 37.13
C PRO A 14 40.08 24.83 37.43
N PRO A 15 39.31 23.77 37.72
CA PRO A 15 37.89 23.88 38.02
C PRO A 15 37.64 24.54 39.39
N GLY A 16 37.06 25.75 39.37
CA GLY A 16 36.55 26.40 40.57
C GLY A 16 35.30 25.70 41.11
N ARG A 17 35.16 25.66 42.44
CA ARG A 17 33.95 25.12 43.09
C ARG A 17 32.75 26.03 42.80
N ILE A 18 31.69 25.49 42.21
CA ILE A 18 30.40 26.18 42.06
C ILE A 18 29.67 26.14 43.41
N PRO A 19 29.16 27.26 43.94
CA PRO A 19 28.33 27.27 45.14
C PRO A 19 26.99 26.54 44.92
N LEU A 20 26.51 25.82 45.93
CA LEU A 20 25.15 25.25 45.91
C LEU A 20 24.11 26.38 45.94
N PRO A 21 23.08 26.37 45.07
CA PRO A 21 22.05 27.40 45.05
C PRO A 21 21.06 27.19 46.21
N THR A 22 21.29 27.89 47.32
CA THR A 22 20.35 27.95 48.46
C THR A 22 19.20 28.91 48.16
N GLY A 23 18.16 28.41 47.50
CA GLY A 23 16.91 29.12 47.28
C GLY A 23 15.76 28.14 47.01
N PRO A 24 14.50 28.50 47.31
CA PRO A 24 13.36 27.65 47.02
C PRO A 24 13.25 27.44 45.50
N LEU A 25 13.05 26.19 45.08
CA LEU A 25 12.88 25.85 43.67
C LEU A 25 11.62 26.54 43.11
N PRO A 26 11.65 27.07 41.88
CA PRO A 26 10.45 27.58 41.23
C PRO A 26 9.43 26.44 41.04
N PRO A 27 8.12 26.71 41.13
CA PRO A 27 7.10 25.69 41.00
C PRO A 27 7.21 24.99 39.64
N VAL A 28 7.24 23.66 39.66
CA VAL A 28 7.27 22.84 38.45
C VAL A 28 5.99 23.08 37.66
N PRO A 29 6.05 23.46 36.36
CA PRO A 29 4.86 23.64 35.56
C PRO A 29 4.12 22.30 35.41
N ASP A 30 2.81 22.35 35.60
CA ASP A 30 1.93 21.18 35.73
C ASP A 30 2.11 20.19 34.56
N LEU A 31 2.61 18.98 34.88
CA LEU A 31 2.89 17.91 33.91
C LEU A 31 1.66 17.06 33.58
N SER A 32 0.45 17.50 33.94
CA SER A 32 -0.81 16.83 33.64
C SER A 32 -1.18 16.85 32.14
N THR A 33 -0.50 16.05 31.31
CA THR A 33 -1.02 15.30 30.12
C THR A 33 0.10 14.68 29.24
N ARG A 34 1.02 13.91 29.83
CA ARG A 34 1.66 12.83 29.05
C ARG A 34 0.69 11.65 28.86
N ARG A 35 0.94 10.81 27.87
CA ARG A 35 -0.06 9.98 27.17
C ARG A 35 0.37 8.52 27.10
N VAL A 36 -0.02 7.77 28.13
CA VAL A 36 -0.06 6.31 28.26
C VAL A 36 0.07 5.57 26.92
N GLU A 37 1.18 4.84 26.75
CA GLU A 37 1.37 3.90 25.64
C GLU A 37 0.27 2.83 25.61
N LEU A 38 -0.16 2.45 24.41
CA LEU A 38 -1.25 1.48 24.21
C LEU A 38 -0.77 0.05 24.51
N SER A 39 -1.54 -0.67 25.34
CA SER A 39 -1.45 -2.13 25.47
C SER A 39 -1.63 -2.82 24.10
N ASP A 40 -0.95 -3.94 23.88
CA ASP A 40 -1.01 -4.70 22.62
C ASP A 40 -2.44 -5.11 22.23
N ALA A 41 -3.31 -5.39 23.21
CA ALA A 41 -4.73 -5.65 22.94
C ALA A 41 -5.45 -4.42 22.35
N ALA A 42 -5.11 -3.21 22.80
CA ALA A 42 -5.62 -1.96 22.26
C ALA A 42 -4.98 -1.61 20.90
N LEU A 43 -3.75 -2.05 20.64
CA LEU A 43 -3.10 -1.93 19.34
C LEU A 43 -3.78 -2.84 18.30
N VAL A 44 -3.95 -4.14 18.60
CA VAL A 44 -4.57 -5.12 17.71
C VAL A 44 -6.03 -4.76 17.39
N SER A 45 -6.82 -4.32 18.38
CA SER A 45 -8.20 -3.89 18.14
C SER A 45 -8.28 -2.65 17.25
N ARG A 46 -7.34 -1.70 17.41
CA ARG A 46 -7.25 -0.51 16.54
C ARG A 46 -6.78 -0.87 15.13
N SER A 47 -5.85 -1.82 14.97
CA SER A 47 -5.40 -2.31 13.66
C SER A 47 -6.55 -2.96 12.87
N TRP A 48 -7.42 -3.73 13.51
CA TRP A 48 -8.64 -4.27 12.88
C TRP A 48 -9.60 -3.17 12.42
N ALA A 49 -9.82 -2.14 13.26
CA ALA A 49 -10.66 -0.99 12.88
C ALA A 49 -10.09 -0.21 11.68
N MET A 50 -8.76 -0.03 11.60
CA MET A 50 -8.09 0.57 10.44
C MET A 50 -8.25 -0.27 9.17
N ALA A 51 -8.08 -1.60 9.26
CA ALA A 51 -8.26 -2.51 8.14
C ALA A 51 -9.70 -2.48 7.61
N PHE A 52 -10.69 -2.49 8.51
CA PHE A 52 -12.10 -2.38 8.17
C PHE A 52 -12.43 -1.04 7.49
N ALA A 53 -12.02 0.09 8.05
CA ALA A 53 -12.24 1.42 7.44
C ALA A 53 -11.55 1.53 6.06
N THR A 54 -10.38 0.92 5.90
CA THR A 54 -9.67 0.85 4.60
C THR A 54 -10.46 0.01 3.58
N LEU A 55 -11.05 -1.10 3.98
CA LEU A 55 -11.90 -1.93 3.13
C LEU A 55 -13.17 -1.19 2.71
N VAL A 56 -13.87 -0.54 3.65
CA VAL A 56 -15.04 0.30 3.38
C VAL A 56 -14.69 1.47 2.44
N SER A 57 -13.53 2.10 2.63
CA SER A 57 -13.01 3.14 1.73
C SER A 57 -12.82 2.62 0.30
N ARG A 58 -12.20 1.45 0.12
CA ARG A 58 -12.00 0.83 -1.21
C ARG A 58 -13.33 0.49 -1.89
N ILE A 59 -14.28 -0.09 -1.15
CA ILE A 59 -15.61 -0.46 -1.67
C ILE A 59 -16.41 0.79 -2.06
N THR A 60 -16.50 1.80 -1.18
CA THR A 60 -17.22 3.06 -1.45
C THR A 60 -16.59 3.86 -2.59
N GLY A 61 -15.26 3.88 -2.69
CA GLY A 61 -14.54 4.54 -3.79
C GLY A 61 -14.75 3.85 -5.14
N PHE A 62 -14.80 2.52 -5.15
CA PHE A 62 -15.15 1.76 -6.36
C PHE A 62 -16.61 2.01 -6.76
N ALA A 63 -17.56 1.93 -5.81
CA ALA A 63 -18.97 2.19 -6.06
C ALA A 63 -19.22 3.61 -6.62
N ARG A 64 -18.58 4.63 -6.04
CA ARG A 64 -18.56 6.01 -6.56
C ARG A 64 -18.19 6.06 -8.04
N ILE A 65 -17.16 5.30 -8.44
CA ILE A 65 -16.61 5.34 -9.80
C ILE A 65 -17.46 4.56 -10.81
N VAL A 66 -18.05 3.43 -10.41
CA VAL A 66 -19.05 2.73 -11.23
C VAL A 66 -20.30 3.60 -11.45
N VAL A 67 -20.83 4.22 -10.39
CA VAL A 67 -22.01 5.10 -10.48
C VAL A 67 -21.70 6.36 -11.31
N LEU A 68 -20.51 6.97 -11.13
CA LEU A 68 -20.03 8.08 -11.95
C LEU A 68 -19.96 7.70 -13.44
N ALA A 69 -19.39 6.53 -13.76
CA ALA A 69 -19.30 6.04 -15.14
C ALA A 69 -20.70 5.83 -15.75
N ALA A 70 -21.58 5.14 -15.03
CA ALA A 70 -22.95 4.83 -15.47
C ALA A 70 -23.83 6.07 -15.67
N ILE A 71 -23.62 7.13 -14.87
CA ILE A 71 -24.37 8.39 -14.99
C ILE A 71 -23.86 9.26 -16.14
N LEU A 72 -22.54 9.36 -16.32
CA LEU A 72 -21.95 10.30 -17.30
C LEU A 72 -21.76 9.71 -18.70
N GLY A 73 -21.61 8.39 -18.82
CA GLY A 73 -21.15 7.75 -20.05
C GLY A 73 -19.67 7.97 -20.32
N ALA A 74 -19.09 7.18 -21.23
CA ALA A 74 -17.65 6.98 -21.29
C ALA A 74 -16.82 8.21 -21.74
N ALA A 75 -17.35 9.03 -22.67
CA ALA A 75 -16.65 10.23 -23.14
C ALA A 75 -16.61 11.36 -22.09
N LEU A 76 -17.74 11.63 -21.43
CA LEU A 76 -17.83 12.63 -20.35
C LEU A 76 -17.06 12.15 -19.10
N SER A 77 -17.09 10.85 -18.82
CA SER A 77 -16.23 10.19 -17.84
C SER A 77 -14.73 10.39 -18.13
N SER A 78 -14.27 10.36 -19.39
CA SER A 78 -12.87 10.68 -19.73
C SER A 78 -12.51 12.13 -19.42
N ALA A 79 -13.34 13.09 -19.84
CA ALA A 79 -13.10 14.51 -19.56
C ALA A 79 -13.05 14.78 -18.04
N PHE A 80 -14.02 14.27 -17.28
CA PHE A 80 -14.04 14.42 -15.82
C PHE A 80 -12.87 13.69 -15.14
N SER A 81 -12.56 12.45 -15.53
CA SER A 81 -11.52 11.65 -14.87
C SER A 81 -10.11 12.19 -15.11
N VAL A 82 -9.82 12.78 -16.28
CA VAL A 82 -8.57 13.49 -16.54
C VAL A 82 -8.48 14.75 -15.67
N ALA A 83 -9.52 15.58 -15.65
CA ALA A 83 -9.56 16.79 -14.83
C ALA A 83 -9.44 16.49 -13.32
N ASN A 84 -10.02 15.38 -12.84
CA ASN A 84 -9.96 14.93 -11.45
C ASN A 84 -8.63 14.24 -11.06
N GLN A 85 -7.77 13.91 -12.04
CA GLN A 85 -6.39 13.46 -11.77
C GLN A 85 -5.45 14.62 -11.45
N LEU A 86 -5.58 15.76 -12.17
CA LEU A 86 -4.69 16.92 -12.03
C LEU A 86 -4.41 17.38 -10.58
N PRO A 87 -5.39 17.47 -9.67
CA PRO A 87 -5.12 17.95 -8.31
C PRO A 87 -4.25 16.99 -7.49
N ASN A 88 -4.42 15.69 -7.72
CA ASN A 88 -3.63 14.64 -7.09
C ASN A 88 -2.19 14.64 -7.63
N LEU A 89 -2.02 14.79 -8.95
CA LEU A 89 -0.71 14.85 -9.61
C LEU A 89 0.16 16.02 -9.07
N VAL A 90 -0.44 17.20 -8.92
CA VAL A 90 0.23 18.37 -8.36
C VAL A 90 0.54 18.19 -6.87
N ALA A 91 -0.43 17.75 -6.05
CA ALA A 91 -0.23 17.54 -4.62
C ALA A 91 0.85 16.48 -4.32
N ALA A 92 0.90 15.40 -5.11
CA ALA A 92 1.93 14.37 -5.03
C ALA A 92 3.33 14.90 -5.35
N LEU A 93 3.46 15.69 -6.43
CA LEU A 93 4.72 16.29 -6.86
C LEU A 93 5.25 17.33 -5.86
N VAL A 94 4.37 18.19 -5.33
CA VAL A 94 4.73 19.26 -4.38
C VAL A 94 5.12 18.69 -3.01
N LEU A 95 4.45 17.63 -2.55
CA LEU A 95 4.46 17.29 -1.13
C LEU A 95 4.68 15.82 -0.78
N GLU A 96 3.97 14.88 -1.41
CA GLU A 96 3.96 13.46 -0.98
C GLU A 96 5.38 12.86 -0.93
N ALA A 97 6.17 13.08 -1.98
CA ALA A 97 7.59 12.73 -2.06
C ALA A 97 8.41 13.25 -0.86
N THR A 98 8.26 14.52 -0.54
CA THR A 98 9.04 15.18 0.53
C THR A 98 8.54 14.76 1.91
N PHE A 99 7.23 14.51 2.07
CA PHE A 99 6.59 14.27 3.36
C PHE A 99 7.01 12.96 4.00
N THR A 100 6.95 11.85 3.26
CA THR A 100 7.31 10.53 3.80
C THR A 100 8.81 10.37 4.02
N ALA A 101 9.65 10.94 3.14
CA ALA A 101 11.10 10.76 3.17
C ALA A 101 11.82 11.62 4.22
N ILE A 102 11.21 12.73 4.67
CA ILE A 102 11.84 13.70 5.57
C ILE A 102 11.00 13.98 6.80
N PHE A 103 9.73 14.35 6.60
CA PHE A 103 8.96 14.94 7.67
C PHE A 103 8.48 13.91 8.69
N VAL A 104 8.19 12.65 8.31
CA VAL A 104 7.80 11.62 9.31
C VAL A 104 8.95 11.29 10.29
N PRO A 105 10.19 10.97 9.85
CA PRO A 105 11.29 10.72 10.79
C PRO A 105 11.72 11.96 11.59
N VAL A 106 11.71 13.16 10.97
CA VAL A 106 12.09 14.40 11.65
C VAL A 106 11.01 14.85 12.64
N LEU A 107 9.72 14.65 12.34
CA LEU A 107 8.63 14.92 13.27
C LEU A 107 8.71 13.99 14.48
N ALA A 108 8.79 12.68 14.27
CA ALA A 108 8.92 11.71 15.37
C ALA A 108 10.13 12.02 16.28
N ARG A 109 11.26 12.46 15.70
CA ARG A 109 12.43 12.88 16.46
C ARG A 109 12.24 14.21 17.18
N ALA A 110 11.57 15.20 16.58
CA ALA A 110 11.26 16.49 17.22
C ALA A 110 10.26 16.34 18.37
N GLU A 111 9.25 15.46 18.24
CA GLU A 111 8.31 15.13 19.31
C GLU A 111 9.00 14.44 20.51
N GLN A 112 10.16 13.80 20.28
CA GLN A 112 11.01 13.21 21.33
C GLN A 112 12.08 14.17 21.88
N SER A 113 12.62 15.09 21.07
CA SER A 113 13.78 15.93 21.46
C SER A 113 13.46 17.35 21.92
N ASP A 114 12.33 17.92 21.49
CA ASP A 114 12.07 19.35 21.67
C ASP A 114 11.20 19.56 22.93
N PRO A 115 11.55 20.49 23.85
CA PRO A 115 10.85 20.65 25.14
C PRO A 115 9.35 20.99 25.05
N ASP A 116 8.88 21.43 23.88
CA ASP A 116 7.48 21.75 23.59
C ASP A 116 6.71 20.57 22.94
N GLY A 117 7.30 19.36 22.93
CA GLY A 117 6.73 18.20 22.25
C GLY A 117 6.63 18.38 20.72
N GLY A 118 7.56 19.13 20.14
CA GLY A 118 7.62 19.43 18.70
C GLY A 118 6.57 20.43 18.21
N ALA A 119 5.83 21.11 19.09
CA ALA A 119 4.70 21.97 18.72
C ALA A 119 5.11 23.13 17.77
N ALA A 120 6.24 23.78 18.00
CA ALA A 120 6.78 24.83 17.15
C ALA A 120 7.25 24.28 15.78
N PHE A 121 7.76 23.05 15.73
CA PHE A 121 8.09 22.37 14.48
C PHE A 121 6.82 22.07 13.67
N VAL A 122 5.79 21.48 14.29
CA VAL A 122 4.48 21.23 13.66
C VAL A 122 3.86 22.52 13.13
N ARG A 123 3.90 23.62 13.90
CA ARG A 123 3.39 24.93 13.46
C ARG A 123 4.13 25.46 12.24
N ARG A 124 5.46 25.43 12.23
CA ARG A 124 6.28 25.84 11.07
C ARG A 124 6.00 24.98 9.85
N LEU A 125 5.94 23.66 10.05
CA LEU A 125 5.61 22.68 9.03
C LEU A 125 4.27 22.99 8.37
N VAL A 126 3.19 23.06 9.14
CA VAL A 126 1.85 23.35 8.60
C VAL A 126 1.81 24.73 7.94
N THR A 127 2.47 25.76 8.52
CA THR A 127 2.48 27.12 7.93
C THR A 127 3.15 27.14 6.56
N VAL A 128 4.39 26.63 6.46
CA VAL A 128 5.17 26.61 5.22
C VAL A 128 4.49 25.71 4.18
N THR A 129 3.97 24.54 4.57
CA THR A 129 3.27 23.66 3.66
C THR A 129 1.94 24.24 3.17
N THR A 130 1.15 24.88 4.03
CA THR A 130 -0.11 25.53 3.60
C THR A 130 0.18 26.67 2.63
N ALA A 131 1.21 27.48 2.88
CA ALA A 131 1.63 28.55 1.97
C ALA A 131 2.11 28.01 0.61
N LEU A 132 2.94 26.96 0.62
CA LEU A 132 3.43 26.30 -0.60
C LEU A 132 2.30 25.65 -1.40
N LEU A 133 1.37 24.96 -0.74
CA LEU A 133 0.20 24.37 -1.36
C LEU A 133 -0.76 25.43 -1.90
N ALA A 134 -0.99 26.53 -1.19
CA ALA A 134 -1.83 27.63 -1.67
C ALA A 134 -1.22 28.28 -2.92
N PHE A 135 0.08 28.56 -2.91
CA PHE A 135 0.81 29.04 -4.09
C PHE A 135 0.72 28.05 -5.26
N ALA A 136 1.01 26.76 -5.03
CA ALA A 136 0.89 25.72 -6.05
C ALA A 136 -0.54 25.56 -6.59
N THR A 137 -1.56 25.76 -5.74
CA THR A 137 -2.97 25.72 -6.13
C THR A 137 -3.30 26.90 -7.05
N VAL A 138 -2.92 28.13 -6.69
CA VAL A 138 -3.12 29.33 -7.53
C VAL A 138 -2.39 29.18 -8.87
N VAL A 139 -1.11 28.77 -8.85
CA VAL A 139 -0.34 28.52 -10.08
C VAL A 139 -0.99 27.45 -10.95
N SER A 140 -1.50 26.37 -10.34
CA SER A 140 -2.17 25.30 -11.10
C SER A 140 -3.49 25.75 -11.71
N VAL A 141 -4.30 26.51 -10.97
CA VAL A 141 -5.57 27.07 -11.46
C VAL A 141 -5.32 28.05 -12.61
N VAL A 142 -4.29 28.91 -12.53
CA VAL A 142 -3.89 29.78 -13.65
C VAL A 142 -3.38 28.95 -14.84
N ALA A 143 -2.62 27.89 -14.57
CA ALA A 143 -2.10 26.98 -15.59
C ALA A 143 -3.10 25.90 -16.06
N ALA A 144 -4.38 25.96 -15.66
CA ALA A 144 -5.37 24.91 -15.93
C ALA A 144 -5.44 24.46 -17.41
N PRO A 145 -5.53 25.35 -18.43
CA PRO A 145 -5.55 24.93 -19.83
C PRO A 145 -4.21 24.29 -20.28
N LEU A 146 -3.07 24.74 -19.75
CA LEU A 146 -1.76 24.14 -20.03
C LEU A 146 -1.65 22.74 -19.41
N LEU A 147 -2.15 22.55 -18.19
CA LEU A 147 -2.19 21.26 -17.51
C LEU A 147 -3.14 20.27 -18.20
N VAL A 148 -4.29 20.74 -18.69
CA VAL A 148 -5.23 19.91 -19.46
C VAL A 148 -4.65 19.54 -20.82
N ARG A 149 -4.06 20.47 -21.57
CA ARG A 149 -3.39 20.18 -22.84
C ARG A 149 -2.17 19.26 -22.65
N LEU A 150 -1.47 19.38 -21.52
CA LEU A 150 -0.42 18.43 -21.14
C LEU A 150 -0.98 17.02 -20.87
N MET A 151 -2.20 16.88 -20.33
CA MET A 151 -2.84 15.57 -20.15
C MET A 151 -3.44 14.99 -21.43
N LEU A 152 -4.03 15.83 -22.29
CA LEU A 152 -4.81 15.41 -23.45
C LEU A 152 -4.02 15.33 -24.77
N GLY A 153 -2.88 16.02 -24.86
CA GLY A 153 -2.06 16.08 -26.07
C GLY A 153 -2.47 17.23 -27.00
N ARG A 154 -2.17 17.11 -28.29
CA ARG A 154 -2.39 18.17 -29.30
C ARG A 154 -3.69 18.04 -30.09
N SER A 155 -4.26 16.84 -30.16
CA SER A 155 -5.41 16.50 -31.00
C SER A 155 -6.30 15.46 -30.30
N PRO A 156 -6.87 15.78 -29.12
CA PRO A 156 -7.66 14.82 -28.36
C PRO A 156 -9.06 14.62 -28.97
N GLN A 157 -9.51 13.36 -28.97
CA GLN A 157 -10.91 12.97 -29.14
C GLN A 157 -11.75 13.26 -27.88
N VAL A 158 -11.10 13.63 -26.77
CA VAL A 158 -11.73 14.09 -25.52
C VAL A 158 -11.89 15.60 -25.54
N ASN A 159 -13.07 16.09 -25.16
CA ASN A 159 -13.44 17.51 -25.15
C ASN A 159 -12.51 18.34 -24.23
N GLU A 160 -11.50 19.00 -24.82
CA GLU A 160 -10.52 19.87 -24.11
C GLU A 160 -11.19 21.05 -23.39
N PRO A 161 -12.13 21.82 -23.99
CA PRO A 161 -12.87 22.87 -23.28
C PRO A 161 -13.57 22.39 -22.02
N LEU A 162 -14.31 21.27 -22.08
CA LEU A 162 -15.03 20.71 -20.94
C LEU A 162 -14.08 20.15 -19.86
N THR A 163 -12.99 19.51 -20.29
CA THR A 163 -11.92 19.06 -19.38
C THR A 163 -11.28 20.25 -18.66
N THR A 164 -11.13 21.39 -19.35
CA THR A 164 -10.61 22.65 -18.78
C THR A 164 -11.60 23.29 -17.82
N ALA A 165 -12.90 23.32 -18.14
CA ALA A 165 -13.95 23.78 -17.23
C ALA A 165 -14.00 22.95 -15.94
N PHE A 166 -13.89 21.62 -16.04
CA PHE A 166 -13.74 20.76 -14.86
C PHE A 166 -12.42 21.04 -14.11
N ALA A 167 -11.29 21.23 -14.81
CA ALA A 167 -10.01 21.50 -14.17
C ALA A 167 -10.05 22.76 -13.29
N TYR A 168 -10.66 23.87 -13.76
CA TYR A 168 -10.84 25.08 -12.95
C TYR A 168 -11.60 24.83 -11.63
N LEU A 169 -12.57 23.92 -11.62
CA LEU A 169 -13.42 23.61 -10.45
C LEU A 169 -12.82 22.52 -9.53
N LEU A 170 -11.91 21.69 -10.05
CA LEU A 170 -11.29 20.57 -9.34
C LEU A 170 -9.87 20.90 -8.84
N LEU A 171 -9.11 21.76 -9.53
CA LEU A 171 -7.75 22.18 -9.12
C LEU A 171 -7.65 22.83 -7.74
N PRO A 172 -8.66 23.54 -7.19
CA PRO A 172 -8.66 23.96 -5.78
C PRO A 172 -8.43 22.81 -4.77
N GLN A 173 -8.74 21.55 -5.15
CA GLN A 173 -8.48 20.37 -4.32
C GLN A 173 -6.98 20.12 -4.05
N VAL A 174 -6.04 20.72 -4.80
CA VAL A 174 -4.58 20.60 -4.55
C VAL A 174 -4.24 20.93 -3.10
N LEU A 175 -4.81 22.03 -2.58
CA LEU A 175 -4.65 22.44 -1.19
C LEU A 175 -5.21 21.39 -0.23
N ALA A 176 -6.41 20.88 -0.49
CA ALA A 176 -7.10 19.91 0.37
C ALA A 176 -6.40 18.54 0.42
N TYR A 177 -5.93 18.01 -0.73
CA TYR A 177 -5.17 16.76 -0.78
C TYR A 177 -3.82 16.88 -0.08
N GLY A 178 -3.06 17.95 -0.35
CA GLY A 178 -1.79 18.18 0.33
C GLY A 178 -1.96 18.32 1.84
N LEU A 179 -2.93 19.12 2.29
CA LEU A 179 -3.19 19.36 3.71
C LEU A 179 -3.75 18.13 4.43
N THR A 180 -4.54 17.31 3.74
CA THR A 180 -4.94 15.96 4.17
C THR A 180 -3.72 15.10 4.48
N SER A 181 -2.75 15.01 3.56
CA SER A 181 -1.54 14.20 3.76
C SER A 181 -0.70 14.68 4.96
N VAL A 182 -0.62 16.01 5.16
CA VAL A 182 0.02 16.62 6.34
C VAL A 182 -0.67 16.19 7.64
N PHE A 183 -1.99 16.39 7.70
CA PHE A 183 -2.79 16.07 8.88
C PHE A 183 -2.79 14.56 9.18
N MET A 184 -2.81 13.71 8.15
CA MET A 184 -2.71 12.26 8.32
C MET A 184 -1.39 11.85 8.97
N ALA A 185 -0.24 12.35 8.52
CA ALA A 185 1.02 11.94 9.13
C ALA A 185 1.21 12.52 10.55
N ILE A 186 0.76 13.75 10.83
CA ILE A 186 0.78 14.33 12.19
C ILE A 186 -0.09 13.52 13.18
N LEU A 187 -1.26 13.05 12.73
CA LEU A 187 -2.10 12.17 13.55
C LEU A 187 -1.49 10.77 13.69
N ASN A 188 -0.86 10.25 12.63
CA ASN A 188 -0.25 8.92 12.65
C ASN A 188 1.03 8.85 13.53
N THR A 189 1.89 9.89 13.59
CA THR A 189 3.01 9.89 14.57
C THR A 189 2.51 9.92 16.01
N ARG A 190 1.35 10.55 16.25
CA ARG A 190 0.65 10.60 17.55
C ARG A 190 -0.25 9.38 17.83
N ASN A 191 -0.19 8.33 17.00
CA ASN A 191 -0.97 7.09 17.11
C ASN A 191 -2.52 7.29 17.04
N VAL A 192 -2.98 8.35 16.40
CA VAL A 192 -4.41 8.73 16.26
C VAL A 192 -4.97 8.24 14.92
N PHE A 193 -4.99 6.92 14.74
CA PHE A 193 -5.28 6.28 13.44
C PHE A 193 -6.76 6.26 13.00
N GLY A 194 -7.71 6.48 13.92
CA GLY A 194 -9.15 6.39 13.62
C GLY A 194 -9.59 7.41 12.57
N PRO A 195 -9.41 8.73 12.81
CA PRO A 195 -9.76 9.77 11.84
C PRO A 195 -9.03 9.63 10.50
N THR A 196 -7.77 9.17 10.49
CA THR A 196 -6.99 9.02 9.27
C THR A 196 -7.49 7.88 8.38
N ALA A 197 -7.95 6.77 8.97
CA ALA A 197 -8.56 5.68 8.22
C ALA A 197 -9.98 6.00 7.69
N TRP A 198 -10.77 6.80 8.42
CA TRP A 198 -12.15 7.14 8.05
C TRP A 198 -12.29 8.33 7.09
N ALA A 199 -11.36 9.28 7.07
CA ALA A 199 -11.51 10.50 6.26
C ALA A 199 -11.70 10.23 4.73
N PRO A 200 -11.04 9.24 4.10
CA PRO A 200 -11.33 8.88 2.70
C PRO A 200 -12.74 8.30 2.47
N VAL A 201 -13.31 7.61 3.46
CA VAL A 201 -14.70 7.08 3.37
C VAL A 201 -15.68 8.23 3.22
N VAL A 202 -15.47 9.34 3.94
CA VAL A 202 -16.36 10.50 3.90
C VAL A 202 -16.30 11.24 2.56
N ASN A 203 -15.13 11.35 1.92
CA ASN A 203 -15.02 11.85 0.55
C ASN A 203 -15.86 10.99 -0.43
N ASN A 204 -15.79 9.66 -0.31
CA ASN A 204 -16.60 8.76 -1.14
C ASN A 204 -18.09 8.86 -0.86
N VAL A 205 -18.51 9.00 0.40
CA VAL A 205 -19.92 9.20 0.77
C VAL A 205 -20.44 10.54 0.26
N VAL A 206 -19.71 11.66 0.44
CA VAL A 206 -20.10 12.97 -0.09
C VAL A 206 -20.17 12.96 -1.62
N ALA A 207 -19.28 12.23 -2.30
CA ALA A 207 -19.36 12.05 -3.74
C ALA A 207 -20.52 11.17 -4.20
N LEU A 208 -20.89 10.12 -3.45
CA LEU A 208 -22.10 9.33 -3.72
C LEU A 208 -23.37 10.16 -3.51
N VAL A 209 -23.43 10.98 -2.46
CA VAL A 209 -24.50 11.97 -2.25
C VAL A 209 -24.53 13.00 -3.39
N THR A 210 -23.37 13.48 -3.86
CA THR A 210 -23.26 14.38 -5.01
C THR A 210 -23.85 13.74 -6.29
N LEU A 211 -23.60 12.46 -6.53
CA LEU A 211 -24.16 11.72 -7.67
C LEU A 211 -25.68 11.50 -7.53
N GLY A 212 -26.19 11.29 -6.30
CA GLY A 212 -27.63 11.29 -6.03
C GLY A 212 -28.29 12.65 -6.28
N VAL A 213 -27.66 13.75 -5.84
CA VAL A 213 -28.14 15.11 -6.11
C VAL A 213 -28.08 15.44 -7.61
N TYR A 214 -27.04 15.02 -8.32
CA TYR A 214 -26.92 15.17 -9.77
C TYR A 214 -28.11 14.52 -10.52
N LEU A 215 -28.56 13.35 -10.07
CA LEU A 215 -29.75 12.67 -10.62
C LEU A 215 -31.06 13.40 -10.30
N ALA A 216 -31.16 14.03 -9.13
CA ALA A 216 -32.35 14.77 -8.69
C ALA A 216 -32.49 16.17 -9.32
N VAL A 217 -31.41 16.75 -9.85
CA VAL A 217 -31.44 18.09 -10.47
C VAL A 217 -32.05 18.01 -11.89
N PRO A 218 -33.13 18.76 -12.18
CA PRO A 218 -33.73 18.80 -13.51
C PRO A 218 -32.84 19.51 -14.53
N GLY A 219 -32.94 19.10 -15.79
CA GLY A 219 -32.15 19.61 -16.91
C GLY A 219 -31.52 18.48 -17.73
N GLU A 220 -31.46 18.66 -19.05
CA GLU A 220 -30.89 17.69 -19.97
C GLU A 220 -29.34 17.73 -19.97
N LEU A 221 -28.72 16.64 -20.41
CA LEU A 221 -27.26 16.59 -20.61
C LEU A 221 -26.90 17.33 -21.91
N SER A 222 -26.98 18.66 -21.87
CA SER A 222 -26.44 19.49 -22.96
C SER A 222 -24.93 19.25 -23.08
N VAL A 223 -24.52 18.77 -24.25
CA VAL A 223 -23.13 18.46 -24.62
C VAL A 223 -22.30 19.74 -24.87
N ASP A 224 -22.99 20.89 -24.97
CA ASP A 224 -22.45 22.20 -25.31
C ASP A 224 -21.52 22.75 -24.19
N PRO A 225 -20.18 22.71 -24.37
CA PRO A 225 -19.23 22.91 -23.27
C PRO A 225 -19.06 24.39 -22.87
N VAL A 226 -19.67 25.31 -23.63
CA VAL A 226 -19.47 26.76 -23.52
C VAL A 226 -20.30 27.38 -22.39
N ARG A 227 -21.32 26.67 -21.86
CA ARG A 227 -22.21 27.19 -20.81
C ARG A 227 -21.80 26.72 -19.42
N MET A 228 -20.84 27.45 -18.83
CA MET A 228 -20.32 27.24 -17.47
C MET A 228 -21.38 27.30 -16.35
N GLY A 229 -22.58 27.84 -16.64
CA GLY A 229 -23.74 27.84 -15.75
C GLY A 229 -24.61 26.57 -15.77
N ASN A 230 -24.24 25.51 -16.49
CA ASN A 230 -25.00 24.25 -16.50
C ASN A 230 -24.97 23.60 -15.11
N ALA A 231 -26.12 23.60 -14.42
CA ALA A 231 -26.26 23.18 -13.03
C ALA A 231 -25.71 21.76 -12.76
N LYS A 232 -25.87 20.83 -13.72
CA LYS A 232 -25.36 19.45 -13.58
C LYS A 232 -23.83 19.37 -13.57
N LEU A 233 -23.14 20.21 -14.35
CA LEU A 233 -21.67 20.29 -14.32
C LEU A 233 -21.17 20.86 -12.99
N LEU A 234 -21.82 21.94 -12.52
CA LEU A 234 -21.50 22.59 -11.25
C LEU A 234 -21.71 21.67 -10.05
N VAL A 235 -22.84 20.96 -9.98
CA VAL A 235 -23.13 19.98 -8.91
C VAL A 235 -22.06 18.90 -8.84
N LEU A 236 -21.69 18.29 -9.97
CA LEU A 236 -20.66 17.25 -10.01
C LEU A 236 -19.31 17.77 -9.53
N ALA A 237 -18.83 18.89 -10.08
CA ALA A 237 -17.50 19.40 -9.80
C ALA A 237 -17.37 20.01 -8.40
N ILE A 238 -18.35 20.82 -7.97
CA ILE A 238 -18.37 21.41 -6.63
C ILE A 238 -18.58 20.34 -5.57
N GLY A 239 -19.49 19.38 -5.77
CA GLY A 239 -19.74 18.31 -4.80
C GLY A 239 -18.58 17.32 -4.65
N THR A 240 -17.87 17.01 -5.74
CA THR A 240 -16.64 16.19 -5.65
C THR A 240 -15.48 16.96 -5.00
N THR A 241 -15.33 18.26 -5.25
CA THR A 241 -14.42 19.13 -4.50
C THR A 241 -14.79 19.20 -3.01
N LEU A 242 -16.07 19.37 -2.69
CA LEU A 242 -16.60 19.37 -1.32
C LEU A 242 -16.27 18.07 -0.56
N GLY A 243 -16.28 16.92 -1.24
CA GLY A 243 -15.85 15.63 -0.67
C GLY A 243 -14.40 15.63 -0.17
N VAL A 244 -13.47 16.23 -0.92
CA VAL A 244 -12.05 16.35 -0.53
C VAL A 244 -11.88 17.35 0.63
N TYR A 245 -12.63 18.45 0.62
CA TYR A 245 -12.64 19.40 1.74
C TYR A 245 -13.27 18.80 3.01
N ALA A 246 -14.32 17.97 2.90
CA ALA A 246 -14.92 17.26 4.04
C ALA A 246 -13.95 16.24 4.67
N GLN A 247 -13.23 15.49 3.83
CA GLN A 247 -12.10 14.63 4.25
C GLN A 247 -11.05 15.43 5.03
N THR A 248 -10.63 16.60 4.50
CA THR A 248 -9.67 17.49 5.16
C THR A 248 -10.23 18.05 6.49
N ALA A 249 -11.52 18.38 6.53
CA ALA A 249 -12.18 18.98 7.70
C ALA A 249 -12.30 18.01 8.88
N ILE A 250 -12.55 16.72 8.64
CA ILE A 250 -12.57 15.70 9.71
C ILE A 250 -11.20 15.55 10.36
N LEU A 251 -10.13 15.58 9.56
CA LEU A 251 -8.77 15.57 10.08
C LEU A 251 -8.46 16.86 10.86
N LEU A 252 -8.89 18.03 10.38
CA LEU A 252 -8.77 19.29 11.10
C LEU A 252 -9.51 19.28 12.45
N ILE A 253 -10.69 18.66 12.52
CA ILE A 253 -11.43 18.46 13.78
C ILE A 253 -10.66 17.52 14.72
N ALA A 254 -10.04 16.46 14.20
CA ALA A 254 -9.18 15.58 14.99
C ALA A 254 -7.96 16.32 15.55
N LEU A 255 -7.23 17.09 14.75
CA LEU A 255 -6.09 17.90 15.24
C LEU A 255 -6.53 18.90 16.34
N ARG A 256 -7.73 19.49 16.23
CA ARG A 256 -8.28 20.37 17.27
C ARG A 256 -8.64 19.61 18.56
N ARG A 257 -9.22 18.41 18.46
CA ARG A 257 -9.49 17.53 19.63
C ARG A 257 -8.19 17.12 20.34
N GLU A 258 -7.14 16.85 19.57
CA GLU A 258 -5.78 16.57 20.05
C GLU A 258 -5.01 17.80 20.57
N ARG A 259 -5.70 18.95 20.72
CA ARG A 259 -5.17 20.25 21.18
C ARG A 259 -3.95 20.76 20.38
N ILE A 260 -3.75 20.28 19.14
CA ILE A 260 -2.60 20.66 18.32
C ILE A 260 -2.77 22.10 17.85
N SER A 261 -1.89 22.99 18.30
CA SER A 261 -1.98 24.41 17.97
C SER A 261 -1.59 24.67 16.51
N LEU A 262 -2.58 25.00 15.69
CA LEU A 262 -2.40 25.34 14.27
C LEU A 262 -2.21 26.85 14.03
N ARG A 263 -1.76 27.59 15.04
CA ARG A 263 -1.46 29.03 14.91
C ARG A 263 -0.27 29.20 13.96
N PRO A 264 -0.33 30.06 12.92
CA PRO A 264 0.79 30.29 12.03
C PRO A 264 2.10 30.59 12.75
N LEU A 265 3.21 30.11 12.19
CA LEU A 265 4.57 30.36 12.66
C LEU A 265 5.53 30.24 11.48
N TRP A 266 6.10 31.36 11.05
CA TRP A 266 7.07 31.36 9.95
C TRP A 266 8.46 30.90 10.42
N GLY A 267 9.25 30.38 9.48
CA GLY A 267 10.64 29.95 9.70
C GLY A 267 10.92 28.53 9.20
N ILE A 268 12.08 28.34 8.57
CA ILE A 268 12.56 27.05 8.09
C ILE A 268 13.54 26.48 9.11
N ASP A 269 13.24 25.30 9.66
CA ASP A 269 14.11 24.62 10.63
C ASP A 269 15.42 24.16 9.96
N ALA A 270 16.56 24.40 10.61
CA ALA A 270 17.87 24.01 10.10
C ALA A 270 18.02 22.48 9.91
N ARG A 271 17.29 21.68 10.69
CA ARG A 271 17.21 20.22 10.54
C ARG A 271 16.71 19.83 9.15
N LEU A 272 15.80 20.60 8.56
CA LEU A 272 15.23 20.32 7.24
C LEU A 272 16.25 20.41 6.11
N LYS A 273 17.27 21.28 6.24
CA LYS A 273 18.34 21.43 5.23
C LYS A 273 19.20 20.16 5.11
N ARG A 274 19.38 19.38 6.19
CA ARG A 274 20.21 18.16 6.17
C ARG A 274 19.62 17.03 5.31
N PHE A 275 18.31 17.05 5.06
CA PHE A 275 17.62 16.01 4.30
C PHE A 275 17.31 16.39 2.84
N GLY A 276 17.70 17.60 2.39
CA GLY A 276 17.36 18.12 1.06
C GLY A 276 17.77 17.22 -0.12
N ALA A 277 18.86 16.46 0.02
CA ALA A 277 19.27 15.49 -1.01
C ALA A 277 18.25 14.34 -1.19
N MET A 278 17.57 13.92 -0.10
CA MET A 278 16.50 12.91 -0.18
C MET A 278 15.18 13.49 -0.68
N ALA A 279 14.89 14.79 -0.43
CA ALA A 279 13.77 15.48 -1.07
C ALA A 279 13.90 15.42 -2.59
N VAL A 280 15.05 15.87 -3.11
CA VAL A 280 15.30 15.92 -4.56
C VAL A 280 15.25 14.52 -5.18
N ALA A 281 15.81 13.50 -4.52
CA ALA A 281 15.72 12.12 -4.96
C ALA A 281 14.25 11.62 -5.07
N MET A 282 13.41 11.91 -4.08
CA MET A 282 12.02 11.44 -4.05
C MET A 282 11.11 12.26 -4.97
N VAL A 283 11.34 13.58 -5.12
CA VAL A 283 10.64 14.43 -6.10
C VAL A 283 10.98 14.00 -7.52
N LEU A 284 12.24 13.64 -7.80
CA LEU A 284 12.66 13.08 -9.08
C LEU A 284 11.99 11.72 -9.35
N TYR A 285 11.90 10.84 -8.35
CA TYR A 285 11.16 9.56 -8.44
C TYR A 285 9.70 9.81 -8.84
N VAL A 286 9.01 10.73 -8.16
CA VAL A 286 7.61 11.07 -8.47
C VAL A 286 7.51 11.68 -9.87
N LEU A 287 8.34 12.65 -10.24
CA LEU A 287 8.32 13.28 -11.57
C LEU A 287 8.48 12.25 -12.72
N ILE A 288 9.41 11.29 -12.58
CA ILE A 288 9.60 10.20 -13.53
C ILE A 288 8.36 9.29 -13.61
N SER A 289 7.69 9.02 -12.48
CA SER A 289 6.44 8.25 -12.50
C SER A 289 5.28 8.99 -13.16
N GLN A 290 5.12 10.30 -12.92
CA GLN A 290 4.03 11.08 -13.51
C GLN A 290 4.22 11.27 -15.02
N LEU A 291 5.45 11.36 -15.53
CA LEU A 291 5.70 11.43 -16.99
C LEU A 291 5.11 10.22 -17.73
N GLY A 292 5.22 9.01 -17.14
CA GLY A 292 4.62 7.78 -17.68
C GLY A 292 3.09 7.71 -17.54
N LEU A 293 2.47 8.53 -16.69
CA LEU A 293 1.02 8.72 -16.63
C LEU A 293 0.56 9.76 -17.64
N VAL A 294 1.29 10.88 -17.77
CA VAL A 294 1.04 11.95 -18.76
C VAL A 294 1.01 11.39 -20.18
N VAL A 295 2.07 10.69 -20.62
CA VAL A 295 2.14 10.10 -21.97
C VAL A 295 1.05 9.04 -22.18
N GLY A 296 0.67 8.31 -21.14
CA GLY A 296 -0.45 7.36 -21.19
C GLY A 296 -1.79 8.06 -21.44
N ASN A 297 -2.14 9.08 -20.64
CA ASN A 297 -3.38 9.81 -20.83
C ASN A 297 -3.43 10.49 -22.22
N GLN A 298 -2.34 11.10 -22.70
CA GLN A 298 -2.28 11.73 -24.03
C GLN A 298 -2.61 10.74 -25.15
N ILE A 299 -2.00 9.55 -25.14
CA ILE A 299 -2.19 8.55 -26.20
C ILE A 299 -3.59 7.93 -26.12
N ALA A 300 -4.10 7.73 -24.90
CA ALA A 300 -5.48 7.29 -24.70
C ALA A 300 -6.50 8.32 -25.22
N SER A 301 -6.30 9.62 -24.98
CA SER A 301 -7.21 10.69 -25.43
C SER A 301 -7.11 11.00 -26.91
N THR A 302 -5.96 10.78 -27.57
CA THR A 302 -5.85 10.88 -29.04
C THR A 302 -6.48 9.67 -29.75
N ALA A 303 -6.49 8.49 -29.13
CA ALA A 303 -7.03 7.28 -29.74
C ALA A 303 -8.56 7.18 -29.64
N ALA A 304 -9.17 7.50 -28.49
CA ALA A 304 -10.61 7.40 -28.32
C ALA A 304 -11.16 8.38 -27.26
N ALA A 305 -12.38 8.89 -27.48
CA ALA A 305 -13.08 9.74 -26.51
C ALA A 305 -13.32 9.05 -25.15
N SER A 306 -13.50 7.72 -25.15
CA SER A 306 -13.59 6.91 -23.92
C SER A 306 -12.24 6.36 -23.41
N GLY A 307 -11.15 6.58 -24.16
CA GLY A 307 -9.84 5.98 -23.90
C GLY A 307 -9.27 6.23 -22.49
N PRO A 308 -9.20 7.49 -22.02
CA PRO A 308 -8.69 7.78 -20.68
C PRO A 308 -9.53 7.19 -19.54
N ALA A 309 -10.86 7.16 -19.67
CA ALA A 309 -11.72 6.47 -18.70
C ALA A 309 -11.44 4.96 -18.70
N ILE A 310 -11.42 4.33 -19.87
CA ILE A 310 -11.15 2.89 -20.02
C ILE A 310 -9.79 2.50 -19.41
N TYR A 311 -8.72 3.25 -19.72
CA TYR A 311 -7.38 3.00 -19.17
C TYR A 311 -7.35 3.15 -17.64
N ASN A 312 -7.94 4.22 -17.08
CA ASN A 312 -7.91 4.46 -15.63
C ASN A 312 -8.82 3.49 -14.85
N TYR A 313 -9.98 3.12 -15.39
CA TYR A 313 -10.88 2.14 -14.76
C TYR A 313 -10.33 0.71 -14.85
N THR A 314 -9.63 0.35 -15.93
CA THR A 314 -8.85 -0.90 -16.04
C THR A 314 -7.84 -0.98 -14.90
N TRP A 315 -7.02 0.06 -14.71
CA TRP A 315 -6.01 0.09 -13.66
C TRP A 315 -6.61 0.00 -12.25
N LEU A 316 -7.77 0.62 -12.02
CA LEU A 316 -8.46 0.56 -10.73
C LEU A 316 -8.98 -0.85 -10.42
N VAL A 317 -9.65 -1.51 -11.37
CA VAL A 317 -10.14 -2.90 -11.20
C VAL A 317 -8.97 -3.86 -10.92
N LEU A 318 -7.82 -3.66 -11.56
CA LEU A 318 -6.57 -4.37 -11.25
C LEU A 318 -6.05 -4.07 -9.83
N MET A 319 -6.13 -2.82 -9.35
CA MET A 319 -5.73 -2.48 -7.98
C MET A 319 -6.58 -3.12 -6.88
N LEU A 320 -7.77 -3.67 -7.17
CA LEU A 320 -8.64 -4.26 -6.13
C LEU A 320 -8.04 -5.55 -5.50
N PRO A 321 -7.69 -6.62 -6.24
CA PRO A 321 -7.09 -7.82 -5.63
C PRO A 321 -5.70 -7.54 -5.04
N PHE A 322 -4.87 -6.73 -5.71
CA PHE A 322 -3.56 -6.36 -5.19
C PHE A 322 -3.67 -5.56 -3.89
N GLY A 323 -4.64 -4.64 -3.81
CA GLY A 323 -4.91 -3.82 -2.63
C GLY A 323 -5.34 -4.61 -1.39
N MET A 324 -5.82 -5.84 -1.58
CA MET A 324 -6.07 -6.80 -0.52
C MET A 324 -4.82 -7.64 -0.23
N ILE A 325 -4.31 -8.37 -1.23
CA ILE A 325 -3.28 -9.40 -1.05
C ILE A 325 -1.88 -8.81 -0.91
N GLY A 326 -1.45 -8.01 -1.88
CA GLY A 326 -0.09 -7.45 -1.91
C GLY A 326 0.18 -6.51 -0.73
N VAL A 327 -0.85 -5.78 -0.27
CA VAL A 327 -0.76 -4.96 0.94
C VAL A 327 -0.63 -5.83 2.19
N THR A 328 -1.44 -6.89 2.36
CA THR A 328 -1.31 -7.77 3.54
C THR A 328 0.02 -8.52 3.61
N VAL A 329 0.51 -9.07 2.50
CA VAL A 329 1.85 -9.70 2.45
C VAL A 329 2.93 -8.68 2.80
N LEU A 330 2.83 -7.45 2.28
CA LEU A 330 3.76 -6.38 2.62
C LEU A 330 3.69 -6.02 4.12
N THR A 331 2.50 -5.87 4.71
CA THR A 331 2.33 -5.53 6.14
C THR A 331 2.90 -6.62 7.05
N VAL A 332 2.75 -7.90 6.70
CA VAL A 332 3.29 -9.02 7.49
C VAL A 332 4.82 -9.12 7.37
N VAL A 333 5.37 -8.90 6.17
CA VAL A 333 6.80 -9.13 5.92
C VAL A 333 7.66 -7.88 6.19
N MET A 334 7.13 -6.66 6.05
CA MET A 334 7.90 -5.42 6.24
C MET A 334 8.58 -5.30 7.61
N PRO A 335 7.97 -5.64 8.76
CA PRO A 335 8.64 -5.59 10.06
C PRO A 335 9.85 -6.54 10.14
N ARG A 336 9.70 -7.76 9.59
CA ARG A 336 10.76 -8.77 9.53
C ARG A 336 11.92 -8.31 8.63
N LEU A 337 11.60 -7.90 7.40
CA LEU A 337 12.58 -7.33 6.46
C LEU A 337 13.31 -6.12 7.04
N SER A 338 12.62 -5.23 7.76
CA SER A 338 13.25 -4.03 8.34
C SER A 338 14.18 -4.37 9.50
N ARG A 339 13.79 -5.32 10.37
CA ARG A 339 14.65 -5.82 11.47
C ARG A 339 15.89 -6.53 10.91
N ASN A 340 15.69 -7.45 9.98
CA ASN A 340 16.77 -8.26 9.40
C ASN A 340 17.70 -7.42 8.50
N ALA A 341 17.19 -6.38 7.82
CA ALA A 341 18.00 -5.41 7.09
C ALA A 341 18.83 -4.50 8.03
N ALA A 342 18.28 -4.07 9.16
CA ALA A 342 19.00 -3.27 10.16
C ALA A 342 20.13 -4.05 10.84
N ALA A 343 19.98 -5.37 11.00
CA ALA A 343 21.01 -6.29 11.51
C ALA A 343 22.08 -6.70 10.46
N ASP A 344 22.00 -6.20 9.21
CA ASP A 344 22.73 -6.68 8.02
C ASP A 344 22.60 -8.20 7.72
N ASP A 345 21.62 -8.91 8.32
CA ASP A 345 21.39 -10.32 8.04
C ASP A 345 20.80 -10.51 6.63
N THR A 346 21.73 -10.59 5.70
CA THR A 346 21.51 -10.82 4.28
C THR A 346 20.83 -12.18 4.04
N ARG A 347 21.02 -13.20 4.90
CA ARG A 347 20.39 -14.52 4.72
C ARG A 347 18.92 -14.47 5.14
N ALA A 348 18.61 -13.91 6.31
CA ALA A 348 17.23 -13.74 6.75
C ALA A 348 16.43 -12.81 5.81
N VAL A 349 17.04 -11.71 5.33
CA VAL A 349 16.42 -10.83 4.31
C VAL A 349 16.12 -11.57 3.01
N LEU A 350 17.00 -12.48 2.55
CA LEU A 350 16.75 -13.29 1.36
C LEU A 350 15.62 -14.31 1.59
N ALA A 351 15.57 -14.95 2.76
CA ALA A 351 14.51 -15.90 3.11
C ALA A 351 13.14 -15.22 3.22
N ASP A 352 13.04 -14.10 3.94
CA ASP A 352 11.81 -13.28 4.04
C ASP A 352 11.33 -12.82 2.67
N LEU A 353 12.25 -12.33 1.82
CA LEU A 353 11.93 -11.88 0.46
C LEU A 353 11.47 -13.04 -0.43
N SER A 354 12.10 -14.22 -0.33
CA SER A 354 11.69 -15.40 -1.11
C SER A 354 10.31 -15.90 -0.69
N LEU A 355 10.04 -15.94 0.62
CA LEU A 355 8.72 -16.25 1.17
C LEU A 355 7.65 -15.25 0.70
N ALA A 356 7.92 -13.94 0.80
CA ALA A 356 7.01 -12.89 0.33
C ALA A 356 6.73 -12.98 -1.18
N THR A 357 7.77 -13.28 -1.96
CA THR A 357 7.70 -13.50 -3.41
C THR A 357 6.82 -14.71 -3.71
N ARG A 358 7.06 -15.84 -3.03
CA ARG A 358 6.28 -17.08 -3.21
C ARG A 358 4.81 -16.88 -2.84
N LEU A 359 4.50 -16.31 -1.67
CA LEU A 359 3.13 -16.00 -1.24
C LEU A 359 2.41 -15.05 -2.21
N THR A 360 3.10 -14.01 -2.68
CA THR A 360 2.54 -13.04 -3.64
C THR A 360 2.23 -13.69 -4.98
N LEU A 361 3.16 -14.50 -5.52
CA LEU A 361 2.98 -15.20 -6.79
C LEU A 361 1.90 -16.28 -6.70
N VAL A 362 1.95 -17.13 -5.68
CA VAL A 362 0.98 -18.21 -5.42
C VAL A 362 -0.46 -17.67 -5.35
N THR A 363 -0.65 -16.47 -4.80
CA THR A 363 -1.98 -15.87 -4.66
C THR A 363 -2.40 -15.02 -5.88
N LEU A 364 -1.49 -14.28 -6.51
CA LEU A 364 -1.83 -13.41 -7.64
C LEU A 364 -1.95 -14.16 -8.98
N ILE A 365 -1.20 -15.24 -9.23
CA ILE A 365 -1.23 -15.97 -10.51
C ILE A 365 -2.63 -16.55 -10.81
N PRO A 366 -3.35 -17.20 -9.87
CA PRO A 366 -4.74 -17.63 -10.07
C PRO A 366 -5.69 -16.47 -10.42
N ILE A 367 -5.50 -15.31 -9.78
CA ILE A 367 -6.33 -14.12 -9.98
C ILE A 367 -6.06 -13.50 -11.35
N VAL A 368 -4.80 -13.42 -11.78
CA VAL A 368 -4.44 -13.01 -13.13
C VAL A 368 -5.12 -13.89 -14.18
N ALA A 369 -5.05 -15.22 -14.03
CA ALA A 369 -5.71 -16.12 -14.99
C ALA A 369 -7.23 -15.92 -15.02
N PHE A 370 -7.88 -15.76 -13.86
CA PHE A 370 -9.31 -15.45 -13.78
C PHE A 370 -9.65 -14.11 -14.43
N MET A 371 -8.84 -13.06 -14.25
CA MET A 371 -9.06 -11.75 -14.86
C MET A 371 -8.76 -11.74 -16.36
N THR A 372 -7.83 -12.58 -16.85
CA THR A 372 -7.59 -12.76 -18.29
C THR A 372 -8.74 -13.46 -19.00
N VAL A 373 -9.32 -14.53 -18.41
CA VAL A 373 -10.45 -15.26 -19.02
C VAL A 373 -11.78 -14.51 -18.81
N GLY A 374 -12.01 -14.03 -17.59
CA GLY A 374 -13.24 -13.34 -17.19
C GLY A 374 -13.30 -11.87 -17.61
N GLY A 375 -12.21 -11.25 -18.06
CA GLY A 375 -12.09 -9.81 -18.33
C GLY A 375 -13.30 -9.17 -19.03
N PRO A 376 -13.75 -9.68 -20.20
CA PRO A 376 -14.95 -9.19 -20.89
C PRO A 376 -16.21 -9.20 -20.00
N ALA A 377 -16.43 -10.27 -19.24
CA ALA A 377 -17.54 -10.37 -18.31
C ALA A 377 -17.35 -9.51 -17.05
N ILE A 378 -16.12 -9.23 -16.59
CA ILE A 378 -15.82 -8.25 -15.53
C ILE A 378 -16.20 -6.84 -16.01
N GLY A 379 -15.84 -6.47 -17.24
CA GLY A 379 -16.22 -5.20 -17.85
C GLY A 379 -17.74 -5.03 -17.90
N SER A 380 -18.46 -6.00 -18.47
CA SER A 380 -19.93 -5.97 -18.54
C SER A 380 -20.62 -6.02 -17.16
N ALA A 381 -20.16 -6.86 -16.23
CA ALA A 381 -20.76 -7.01 -14.90
C ALA A 381 -20.63 -5.76 -14.01
N LEU A 382 -19.57 -4.97 -14.21
CA LEU A 382 -19.23 -3.83 -13.37
C LEU A 382 -19.53 -2.48 -14.01
N PHE A 383 -19.57 -2.37 -15.35
CA PHE A 383 -19.69 -1.09 -16.05
C PHE A 383 -20.75 -1.02 -17.16
N ALA A 384 -21.42 -2.12 -17.56
CA ALA A 384 -22.53 -2.03 -18.54
C ALA A 384 -23.84 -1.56 -17.87
N TYR A 385 -23.86 -0.32 -17.39
CA TYR A 385 -24.99 0.31 -16.69
C TYR A 385 -25.20 1.74 -17.19
N GLY A 386 -26.48 2.15 -17.33
CA GLY A 386 -26.85 3.51 -17.68
C GLY A 386 -26.27 3.98 -19.03
N HIS A 387 -25.63 5.14 -19.03
CA HIS A 387 -24.99 5.74 -20.20
C HIS A 387 -23.60 5.17 -20.52
N PHE A 388 -23.05 4.29 -19.68
CA PHE A 388 -21.81 3.57 -20.00
C PHE A 388 -22.17 2.31 -20.78
N GLY A 389 -22.18 2.45 -22.11
CA GLY A 389 -22.74 1.45 -23.03
C GLY A 389 -22.03 0.09 -22.98
N GLY A 390 -22.74 -0.96 -23.38
CA GLY A 390 -22.20 -2.33 -23.42
C GLY A 390 -20.95 -2.48 -24.29
N VAL A 391 -20.75 -1.58 -25.26
CA VAL A 391 -19.56 -1.50 -26.13
C VAL A 391 -18.34 -1.03 -25.34
N ASP A 392 -18.37 0.16 -24.72
CA ASP A 392 -17.29 0.66 -23.86
C ASP A 392 -17.00 -0.30 -22.69
N ALA A 393 -18.03 -0.91 -22.10
CA ALA A 393 -17.87 -1.93 -21.07
C ALA A 393 -17.18 -3.21 -21.59
N GLY A 394 -17.42 -3.58 -22.84
CA GLY A 394 -16.72 -4.67 -23.54
C GLY A 394 -15.24 -4.35 -23.79
N TYR A 395 -14.94 -3.14 -24.29
CA TYR A 395 -13.56 -2.67 -24.48
C TYR A 395 -12.80 -2.54 -23.16
N LEU A 396 -13.45 -2.07 -22.10
CA LEU A 396 -12.91 -2.09 -20.73
C LEU A 396 -12.60 -3.52 -20.27
N GLY A 397 -13.49 -4.48 -20.56
CA GLY A 397 -13.25 -5.89 -20.25
C GLY A 397 -12.09 -6.51 -21.03
N ALA A 398 -11.91 -6.13 -22.30
CA ALA A 398 -10.76 -6.51 -23.11
C ALA A 398 -9.45 -5.89 -22.58
N ALA A 399 -9.49 -4.62 -22.18
CA ALA A 399 -8.37 -3.93 -21.54
C ALA A 399 -7.96 -4.59 -20.22
N ILE A 400 -8.93 -5.02 -19.39
CA ILE A 400 -8.69 -5.83 -18.19
C ILE A 400 -8.01 -7.15 -18.55
N ALA A 401 -8.50 -7.88 -19.55
CA ALA A 401 -7.93 -9.17 -19.95
C ALA A 401 -6.47 -9.07 -20.42
N LEU A 402 -6.16 -8.06 -21.26
CA LEU A 402 -4.82 -7.75 -21.75
C LEU A 402 -3.87 -7.30 -20.64
N SER A 403 -4.39 -6.55 -19.65
CA SER A 403 -3.58 -5.90 -18.62
C SER A 403 -3.40 -6.72 -17.35
N ALA A 404 -4.20 -7.78 -17.15
CA ALA A 404 -4.26 -8.60 -15.93
C ALA A 404 -2.89 -9.04 -15.42
N PHE A 405 -2.01 -9.50 -16.31
CA PHE A 405 -0.67 -9.99 -15.94
C PHE A 405 0.18 -8.96 -15.18
N THR A 406 -0.08 -7.65 -15.33
CA THR A 406 0.63 -6.55 -14.66
C THR A 406 0.69 -6.70 -13.14
N LEU A 407 -0.31 -7.34 -12.53
CA LEU A 407 -0.38 -7.55 -11.08
C LEU A 407 0.85 -8.28 -10.53
N ILE A 408 1.37 -9.25 -11.28
CA ILE A 408 2.53 -10.06 -10.91
C ILE A 408 3.79 -9.19 -10.80
N PRO A 409 4.30 -8.55 -11.87
CA PRO A 409 5.52 -7.73 -11.77
C PRO A 409 5.32 -6.45 -10.96
N TYR A 410 4.11 -5.88 -10.91
CA TYR A 410 3.81 -4.75 -10.02
C TYR A 410 4.04 -5.11 -8.54
N GLY A 411 3.53 -6.27 -8.11
CA GLY A 411 3.77 -6.80 -6.76
C GLY A 411 5.24 -7.11 -6.50
N LEU A 412 5.94 -7.71 -7.47
CA LEU A 412 7.38 -7.97 -7.35
C LEU A 412 8.20 -6.68 -7.20
N VAL A 413 7.94 -5.66 -8.02
CA VAL A 413 8.61 -4.34 -7.92
C VAL A 413 8.35 -3.71 -6.54
N LEU A 414 7.11 -3.75 -6.04
CA LEU A 414 6.79 -3.19 -4.73
C LEU A 414 7.50 -3.91 -3.57
N LEU A 415 7.66 -5.24 -3.63
CA LEU A 415 8.48 -5.98 -2.66
C LEU A 415 9.97 -5.60 -2.76
N GLN A 416 10.52 -5.54 -3.98
CA GLN A 416 11.92 -5.20 -4.23
C GLN A 416 12.27 -3.78 -3.73
N LEU A 417 11.41 -2.79 -4.02
CA LEU A 417 11.57 -1.40 -3.58
C LEU A 417 11.67 -1.28 -2.06
N ARG A 418 10.90 -2.09 -1.31
CA ARG A 418 10.89 -2.06 0.16
C ARG A 418 12.21 -2.52 0.77
N VAL A 419 12.94 -3.45 0.13
CA VAL A 419 14.28 -3.85 0.57
C VAL A 419 15.29 -2.72 0.37
N PHE A 420 15.20 -1.94 -0.72
CA PHE A 420 16.06 -0.78 -0.93
C PHE A 420 15.75 0.37 0.05
N TYR A 421 14.47 0.61 0.35
CA TYR A 421 14.08 1.60 1.37
C TYR A 421 14.53 1.18 2.78
N ALA A 422 14.36 -0.09 3.16
CA ALA A 422 14.79 -0.63 4.46
C ALA A 422 16.33 -0.62 4.65
N ARG A 423 17.11 -0.43 3.58
CA ARG A 423 18.57 -0.30 3.60
C ARG A 423 19.05 1.13 3.29
N GLU A 424 18.17 2.13 3.42
CA GLU A 424 18.46 3.56 3.20
C GLU A 424 19.08 3.89 1.82
N GLN A 425 18.66 3.19 0.75
CA GLN A 425 19.18 3.39 -0.62
C GLN A 425 18.13 4.03 -1.55
N PRO A 426 17.77 5.33 -1.39
CA PRO A 426 16.71 5.98 -2.16
C PRO A 426 17.02 6.13 -3.66
N TRP A 427 18.30 6.14 -4.05
CA TRP A 427 18.71 6.30 -5.45
C TRP A 427 18.50 5.04 -6.31
N THR A 428 18.51 3.84 -5.71
CA THR A 428 18.32 2.57 -6.45
C THR A 428 16.88 2.43 -7.00
N PRO A 429 15.81 2.74 -6.24
CA PRO A 429 14.45 2.94 -6.75
C PRO A 429 14.34 3.84 -7.99
N ILE A 430 15.13 4.91 -8.09
CA ILE A 430 15.06 5.85 -9.22
C ILE A 430 15.46 5.16 -10.54
N VAL A 431 16.46 4.28 -10.50
CA VAL A 431 16.87 3.49 -11.68
C VAL A 431 15.75 2.52 -12.10
N VAL A 432 15.05 1.92 -11.13
CA VAL A 432 13.94 0.98 -11.40
C VAL A 432 12.75 1.71 -12.02
N ILE A 433 12.29 2.83 -11.45
CA ILE A 433 11.16 3.59 -12.02
C ILE A 433 11.51 4.25 -13.36
N LEU A 434 12.76 4.66 -13.58
CA LEU A 434 13.21 5.19 -14.87
C LEU A 434 13.10 4.14 -15.98
N VAL A 435 13.49 2.90 -15.73
CA VAL A 435 13.32 1.80 -16.70
C VAL A 435 11.85 1.46 -16.92
N ILE A 436 11.04 1.39 -15.85
CA ILE A 436 9.59 1.16 -15.95
C ILE A 436 8.93 2.24 -16.82
N THR A 437 9.19 3.52 -16.55
CA THR A 437 8.66 4.65 -17.33
C THR A 437 9.17 4.63 -18.77
N ALA A 438 10.46 4.37 -19.02
CA ALA A 438 11.00 4.36 -20.38
C ALA A 438 10.38 3.24 -21.24
N VAL A 439 10.26 2.02 -20.70
CA VAL A 439 9.60 0.89 -21.38
C VAL A 439 8.11 1.15 -21.57
N LYS A 440 7.44 1.69 -20.56
CA LYS A 440 6.03 2.08 -20.65
C LYS A 440 5.81 3.11 -21.76
N ILE A 441 6.61 4.18 -21.81
CA ILE A 441 6.51 5.21 -22.86
C ILE A 441 6.73 4.60 -24.24
N ALA A 442 7.77 3.78 -24.42
CA ALA A 442 8.04 3.13 -25.71
C ALA A 442 6.89 2.21 -26.14
N GLY A 443 6.35 1.39 -25.24
CA GLY A 443 5.20 0.52 -25.50
C GLY A 443 3.90 1.30 -25.76
N SER A 444 3.68 2.42 -25.04
CA SER A 444 2.51 3.28 -25.26
C SER A 444 2.57 3.99 -26.61
N VAL A 445 3.74 4.48 -27.03
CA VAL A 445 3.94 5.10 -28.35
C VAL A 445 3.80 4.07 -29.48
N LEU A 446 4.14 2.81 -29.23
CA LEU A 446 3.95 1.72 -30.19
C LEU A 446 2.49 1.23 -30.27
N ALA A 447 1.69 1.37 -29.20
CA ALA A 447 0.34 0.81 -29.12
C ALA A 447 -0.62 1.22 -30.26
N PRO A 448 -0.71 2.51 -30.68
CA PRO A 448 -1.52 2.91 -31.83
C PRO A 448 -1.10 2.30 -33.17
N HIS A 449 0.12 1.76 -33.29
CA HIS A 449 0.61 1.11 -34.51
C HIS A 449 0.44 -0.42 -34.48
N VAL A 450 -0.02 -1.00 -33.37
CA VAL A 450 -0.21 -2.45 -33.19
C VAL A 450 -1.67 -2.87 -33.38
N THR A 451 -2.61 -1.96 -33.18
CA THR A 451 -4.06 -2.20 -33.36
C THR A 451 -4.66 -1.22 -34.36
N HIS A 452 -5.50 -1.75 -35.26
CA HIS A 452 -6.32 -0.95 -36.17
C HIS A 452 -7.63 -0.48 -35.50
N ASP A 453 -8.00 -1.07 -34.36
CA ASP A 453 -9.11 -0.60 -33.51
C ASP A 453 -8.56 0.43 -32.51
N PRO A 454 -9.02 1.71 -32.54
CA PRO A 454 -8.53 2.76 -31.65
C PRO A 454 -8.98 2.59 -30.18
N GLN A 455 -10.11 1.92 -29.92
CA GLN A 455 -10.62 1.73 -28.56
C GLN A 455 -9.80 0.67 -27.80
N LEU A 456 -9.26 -0.33 -28.51
CA LEU A 456 -8.30 -1.28 -27.93
C LEU A 456 -6.96 -0.66 -27.52
N VAL A 457 -6.59 0.53 -28.02
CA VAL A 457 -5.32 1.21 -27.66
C VAL A 457 -5.19 1.40 -26.14
N ALA A 458 -6.30 1.67 -25.44
CA ALA A 458 -6.31 1.77 -23.97
C ALA A 458 -5.91 0.45 -23.27
N GLY A 459 -6.27 -0.70 -23.85
CA GLY A 459 -5.84 -2.02 -23.40
C GLY A 459 -4.36 -2.30 -23.70
N TYR A 460 -3.86 -1.92 -24.88
CA TYR A 460 -2.44 -1.99 -25.21
C TYR A 460 -1.58 -1.04 -24.36
N LEU A 461 -2.12 0.09 -23.88
CA LEU A 461 -1.47 0.95 -22.88
C LEU A 461 -1.34 0.28 -21.51
N GLY A 462 -2.34 -0.48 -21.10
CA GLY A 462 -2.26 -1.31 -19.89
C GLY A 462 -1.26 -2.47 -20.05
N LEU A 463 -1.20 -3.09 -21.24
CA LEU A 463 -0.16 -4.06 -21.61
C LEU A 463 1.25 -3.43 -21.52
N ALA A 464 1.45 -2.24 -22.11
CA ALA A 464 2.72 -1.49 -22.07
C ALA A 464 3.14 -1.11 -20.65
N ASN A 465 2.19 -0.72 -19.80
CA ASN A 465 2.40 -0.49 -18.37
C ASN A 465 2.86 -1.79 -17.66
N GLY A 466 2.24 -2.93 -17.98
CA GLY A 466 2.63 -4.26 -17.48
C GLY A 466 4.03 -4.71 -17.92
N LEU A 467 4.39 -4.49 -19.19
CA LEU A 467 5.74 -4.73 -19.71
C LEU A 467 6.78 -3.83 -19.04
N GLY A 468 6.41 -2.57 -18.78
CA GLY A 468 7.21 -1.63 -17.97
C GLY A 468 7.53 -2.21 -16.59
N PHE A 469 6.52 -2.61 -15.84
CA PHE A 469 6.72 -3.26 -14.54
C PHE A 469 7.49 -4.58 -14.65
N LEU A 470 7.30 -5.38 -15.70
CA LEU A 470 8.02 -6.65 -15.89
C LEU A 470 9.53 -6.44 -16.06
N ILE A 471 9.94 -5.51 -16.92
CA ILE A 471 11.36 -5.17 -17.07
C ILE A 471 11.87 -4.48 -15.79
N GLY A 472 11.03 -3.68 -15.11
CA GLY A 472 11.31 -3.17 -13.77
C GLY A 472 11.61 -4.25 -12.74
N ALA A 473 10.83 -5.34 -12.71
CA ALA A 473 11.02 -6.47 -11.79
C ALA A 473 12.31 -7.26 -12.10
N ILE A 474 12.68 -7.36 -13.38
CA ILE A 474 13.94 -8.00 -13.83
C ILE A 474 15.15 -7.15 -13.45
N VAL A 475 15.10 -5.84 -13.70
CA VAL A 475 16.17 -4.90 -13.33
C VAL A 475 16.30 -4.78 -11.82
N GLY A 476 15.18 -4.68 -11.09
CA GLY A 476 15.16 -4.69 -9.64
C GLY A 476 15.74 -5.99 -9.06
N TYR A 477 15.37 -7.16 -9.59
CA TYR A 477 15.98 -8.44 -9.23
C TYR A 477 17.51 -8.47 -9.48
N TYR A 478 17.98 -7.94 -10.61
CA TYR A 478 19.41 -7.87 -10.92
C TYR A 478 20.17 -6.90 -9.99
N LEU A 479 19.60 -5.74 -9.68
CA LEU A 479 20.16 -4.79 -8.71
C LEU A 479 20.21 -5.41 -7.30
N LEU A 480 19.14 -6.09 -6.90
CA LEU A 480 19.00 -6.75 -5.60
C LEU A 480 19.99 -7.93 -5.46
N ARG A 481 20.17 -8.71 -6.53
CA ARG A 481 21.25 -9.71 -6.68
C ARG A 481 22.63 -9.08 -6.55
N ARG A 482 22.88 -7.93 -7.18
CA ARG A 482 24.17 -7.22 -7.14
C ARG A 482 24.50 -6.64 -5.75
N VAL A 483 23.49 -6.29 -4.96
CA VAL A 483 23.65 -5.79 -3.58
C VAL A 483 23.81 -6.94 -2.59
N LEU A 484 22.87 -7.89 -2.54
CA LEU A 484 22.80 -8.94 -1.51
C LEU A 484 23.68 -10.15 -1.82
N LEU A 485 23.69 -10.66 -3.06
CA LEU A 485 24.36 -11.92 -3.40
C LEU A 485 25.89 -11.79 -3.61
N ARG A 486 26.50 -10.71 -3.11
CA ARG A 486 27.96 -10.53 -3.03
C ARG A 486 28.66 -11.54 -2.10
N ARG A 487 27.93 -12.13 -1.14
CA ARG A 487 28.44 -13.10 -0.14
C ARG A 487 28.01 -14.56 -0.41
N GLY A 488 27.38 -14.84 -1.55
CA GLY A 488 26.88 -16.17 -1.92
C GLY A 488 25.49 -16.49 -1.37
N GLY A 489 24.60 -16.96 -2.25
CA GLY A 489 23.21 -17.29 -1.93
C GLY A 489 22.31 -17.26 -3.18
N HIS A 490 21.05 -17.67 -3.02
CA HIS A 490 20.03 -17.64 -4.07
C HIS A 490 18.83 -16.81 -3.61
N LEU A 491 18.25 -15.99 -4.50
CA LEU A 491 17.03 -15.20 -4.22
C LEU A 491 15.75 -16.04 -4.32
N VAL A 492 15.80 -17.12 -5.09
CA VAL A 492 14.70 -18.04 -5.40
C VAL A 492 15.32 -19.44 -5.51
N GLY A 493 14.82 -20.41 -4.75
CA GLY A 493 15.29 -21.79 -4.80
C GLY A 493 14.58 -22.64 -5.85
N LEU A 494 15.02 -23.89 -6.01
CA LEU A 494 14.38 -24.85 -6.94
C LEU A 494 12.95 -25.20 -6.49
N ALA A 495 12.68 -25.21 -5.18
CA ALA A 495 11.34 -25.43 -4.63
C ALA A 495 10.38 -24.27 -4.94
N GLU A 496 10.85 -23.02 -4.82
CA GLU A 496 10.11 -21.82 -5.20
C GLU A 496 9.82 -21.83 -6.71
N ILE A 497 10.82 -22.13 -7.56
CA ILE A 497 10.65 -22.22 -9.02
C ILE A 497 9.61 -23.29 -9.37
N ARG A 498 9.68 -24.48 -8.76
CA ARG A 498 8.66 -25.54 -8.92
C ARG A 498 7.29 -25.04 -8.51
N THR A 499 7.15 -24.40 -7.35
CA THR A 499 5.86 -23.92 -6.82
C THR A 499 5.24 -22.84 -7.73
N VAL A 500 6.05 -21.89 -8.20
CA VAL A 500 5.60 -20.86 -9.14
C VAL A 500 5.21 -21.49 -10.49
N LEU A 501 6.04 -22.36 -11.06
CA LEU A 501 5.76 -23.04 -12.33
C LEU A 501 4.49 -23.89 -12.26
N VAL A 502 4.32 -24.67 -11.18
CA VAL A 502 3.09 -25.43 -10.90
C VAL A 502 1.88 -24.51 -10.81
N THR A 503 1.99 -23.36 -10.14
CA THR A 503 0.87 -22.40 -10.03
C THR A 503 0.52 -21.78 -11.38
N VAL A 504 1.52 -21.44 -12.21
CA VAL A 504 1.32 -20.97 -13.59
C VAL A 504 0.61 -22.03 -14.42
N VAL A 505 1.12 -23.27 -14.45
CA VAL A 505 0.53 -24.37 -15.23
C VAL A 505 -0.89 -24.70 -14.74
N ALA A 506 -1.13 -24.74 -13.42
CA ALA A 506 -2.46 -24.95 -12.85
C ALA A 506 -3.45 -23.85 -13.26
N SER A 507 -3.02 -22.59 -13.22
CA SER A 507 -3.87 -21.44 -13.54
C SER A 507 -4.11 -21.29 -15.05
N MET A 508 -3.12 -21.61 -15.89
CA MET A 508 -3.28 -21.70 -17.34
C MET A 508 -4.20 -22.85 -17.75
N LEU A 509 -4.06 -24.03 -17.15
CA LEU A 509 -4.93 -25.18 -17.40
C LEU A 509 -6.38 -24.89 -16.98
N ALA A 510 -6.57 -24.34 -15.78
CA ALA A 510 -7.89 -23.92 -15.30
C ALA A 510 -8.51 -22.84 -16.19
N GLY A 511 -7.73 -21.85 -16.60
CA GLY A 511 -8.18 -20.78 -17.51
C GLY A 511 -8.54 -21.30 -18.90
N LEU A 512 -7.76 -22.24 -19.45
CA LEU A 512 -8.06 -22.90 -20.72
C LEU A 512 -9.35 -23.73 -20.64
N ILE A 513 -9.51 -24.55 -19.60
CA ILE A 513 -10.74 -25.33 -19.35
C ILE A 513 -11.93 -24.38 -19.21
N ALA A 514 -11.82 -23.31 -18.43
CA ALA A 514 -12.88 -22.33 -18.24
C ALA A 514 -13.24 -21.60 -19.56
N HIS A 515 -12.25 -21.23 -20.38
CA HIS A 515 -12.50 -20.63 -21.70
C HIS A 515 -13.16 -21.60 -22.69
N VAL A 516 -12.76 -22.88 -22.69
CA VAL A 516 -13.39 -23.92 -23.51
C VAL A 516 -14.84 -24.15 -23.07
N VAL A 517 -15.11 -24.22 -21.77
CA VAL A 517 -16.48 -24.36 -21.24
C VAL A 517 -17.33 -23.12 -21.51
N ASP A 518 -16.77 -21.91 -21.40
CA ASP A 518 -17.42 -20.64 -21.73
C ASP A 518 -17.89 -20.59 -23.20
N ARG A 519 -17.06 -21.12 -24.11
CA ARG A 519 -17.39 -21.27 -25.53
C ARG A 519 -18.41 -22.38 -25.78
N LEU A 520 -18.22 -23.57 -25.21
CA LEU A 520 -19.07 -24.75 -25.47
C LEU A 520 -20.48 -24.62 -24.88
N LEU A 521 -20.63 -24.04 -23.69
CA LEU A 521 -21.93 -23.77 -23.07
C LEU A 521 -22.54 -22.44 -23.56
N GLY A 522 -21.85 -21.72 -24.45
CA GLY A 522 -22.32 -20.43 -24.97
C GLY A 522 -22.55 -19.38 -23.89
N LEU A 523 -21.78 -19.36 -22.78
CA LEU A 523 -22.05 -18.52 -21.61
C LEU A 523 -22.06 -17.01 -21.94
N ALA A 524 -21.45 -16.59 -23.05
CA ALA A 524 -21.60 -15.24 -23.60
C ALA A 524 -23.07 -14.84 -23.85
N ALA A 525 -23.97 -15.79 -24.12
CA ALA A 525 -25.40 -15.54 -24.21
C ALA A 525 -26.02 -15.07 -22.89
N LEU A 526 -25.46 -15.45 -21.72
CA LEU A 526 -25.88 -14.91 -20.43
C LEU A 526 -25.55 -13.42 -20.33
N THR A 527 -24.36 -13.01 -20.79
CA THR A 527 -24.00 -11.58 -20.91
C THR A 527 -24.92 -10.84 -21.88
N ALA A 528 -25.27 -11.45 -23.03
CA ALA A 528 -26.10 -10.82 -24.05
C ALA A 528 -27.56 -10.61 -23.61
N HIS A 529 -28.20 -11.61 -22.97
CA HIS A 529 -29.62 -11.54 -22.58
C HIS A 529 -29.83 -11.03 -21.15
N GLY A 530 -28.91 -11.32 -20.23
CA GLY A 530 -28.99 -10.93 -18.82
C GLY A 530 -28.14 -9.71 -18.45
N GLY A 531 -27.47 -9.08 -19.42
CA GLY A 531 -26.64 -7.89 -19.22
C GLY A 531 -25.58 -8.08 -18.14
N ALA A 532 -25.51 -7.11 -17.21
CA ALA A 532 -24.57 -7.16 -16.09
C ALA A 532 -24.86 -8.30 -15.10
N ALA A 533 -26.14 -8.63 -14.83
CA ALA A 533 -26.52 -9.72 -13.93
C ALA A 533 -26.16 -11.10 -14.51
N GLY A 534 -26.42 -11.31 -15.81
CA GLY A 534 -25.97 -12.51 -16.53
C GLY A 534 -24.44 -12.60 -16.64
N SER A 535 -23.75 -11.45 -16.66
CA SER A 535 -22.28 -11.40 -16.61
C SER A 535 -21.73 -11.74 -15.21
N LEU A 536 -22.39 -11.33 -14.13
CA LEU A 536 -22.07 -11.79 -12.76
C LEU A 536 -22.26 -13.31 -12.63
N LEU A 537 -23.35 -13.87 -13.18
CA LEU A 537 -23.58 -15.32 -13.20
C LEU A 537 -22.49 -16.06 -13.98
N ARG A 538 -22.10 -15.54 -15.15
CA ARG A 538 -20.99 -16.06 -15.96
C ARG A 538 -19.66 -16.05 -15.20
N LEU A 539 -19.34 -14.97 -14.48
CA LEU A 539 -18.16 -14.89 -13.60
C LEU A 539 -18.20 -15.90 -12.45
N LEU A 540 -19.38 -16.12 -11.85
CA LEU A 540 -19.57 -17.12 -10.80
C LEU A 540 -19.32 -18.54 -11.35
N VAL A 541 -19.86 -18.87 -12.53
CA VAL A 541 -19.61 -20.15 -13.22
C VAL A 541 -18.12 -20.32 -13.55
N LEU A 542 -17.46 -19.31 -14.13
CA LEU A 542 -16.03 -19.33 -14.41
C LEU A 542 -15.20 -19.55 -13.12
N GLY A 543 -15.54 -18.87 -12.02
CA GLY A 543 -14.88 -19.04 -10.73
C GLY A 543 -15.09 -20.43 -10.12
N ALA A 544 -16.30 -20.96 -10.22
CA ALA A 544 -16.67 -22.31 -9.77
C ALA A 544 -15.99 -23.42 -10.58
N ILE A 545 -15.61 -23.16 -11.83
CA ILE A 545 -14.78 -24.08 -12.64
C ILE A 545 -13.30 -23.92 -12.29
N MET A 546 -12.79 -22.69 -12.26
CA MET A 546 -11.35 -22.45 -12.09
C MET A 546 -10.83 -22.80 -10.70
N ALA A 547 -11.54 -22.41 -9.62
CA ALA A 547 -11.02 -22.57 -8.28
C ALA A 547 -10.80 -24.05 -7.87
N PRO A 548 -11.74 -25.00 -8.13
CA PRO A 548 -11.50 -26.41 -7.86
C PRO A 548 -10.35 -27.00 -8.68
N VAL A 549 -10.20 -26.62 -9.96
CA VAL A 549 -9.10 -27.12 -10.80
C VAL A 549 -7.74 -26.63 -10.28
N ILE A 550 -7.63 -25.34 -9.94
CA ILE A 550 -6.40 -24.76 -9.40
C ILE A 550 -6.03 -25.42 -8.07
N VAL A 551 -6.99 -25.53 -7.14
CA VAL A 551 -6.77 -26.18 -5.83
C VAL A 551 -6.40 -27.66 -6.00
N ALA A 552 -7.10 -28.41 -6.86
CA ALA A 552 -6.82 -29.83 -7.09
C ALA A 552 -5.42 -30.06 -7.67
N VAL A 553 -4.99 -29.26 -8.65
CA VAL A 553 -3.64 -29.37 -9.24
C VAL A 553 -2.56 -28.97 -8.22
N MET A 554 -2.75 -27.86 -7.49
CA MET A 554 -1.77 -27.40 -6.50
C MET A 554 -1.62 -28.36 -5.30
N VAL A 555 -2.73 -28.91 -4.79
CA VAL A 555 -2.70 -29.93 -3.73
C VAL A 555 -2.09 -31.24 -4.23
N ARG A 556 -2.44 -31.70 -5.44
CA ARG A 556 -1.84 -32.91 -6.04
C ARG A 556 -0.34 -32.75 -6.31
N ALA A 557 0.11 -31.55 -6.66
CA ALA A 557 1.52 -31.21 -6.84
C ALA A 557 2.28 -30.96 -5.52
N GLN A 558 1.61 -31.07 -4.37
CA GLN A 558 2.14 -30.84 -3.02
C GLN A 558 2.71 -29.42 -2.80
N VAL A 559 2.00 -28.40 -3.28
CA VAL A 559 2.31 -26.99 -2.96
C VAL A 559 1.99 -26.74 -1.46
N PRO A 560 2.97 -26.39 -0.60
CA PRO A 560 2.77 -26.33 0.85
C PRO A 560 1.64 -25.39 1.27
N GLU A 561 1.55 -24.22 0.65
CA GLU A 561 0.52 -23.21 0.91
C GLU A 561 -0.89 -23.73 0.59
N ALA A 562 -1.06 -24.47 -0.51
CA ALA A 562 -2.35 -25.02 -0.92
C ALA A 562 -2.78 -26.20 -0.05
N VAL A 563 -1.84 -27.07 0.34
CA VAL A 563 -2.10 -28.18 1.27
C VAL A 563 -2.50 -27.65 2.66
N ALA A 564 -1.81 -26.61 3.15
CA ALA A 564 -2.14 -25.94 4.40
C ALA A 564 -3.54 -25.29 4.36
N ALA A 565 -3.86 -24.56 3.30
CA ALA A 565 -5.17 -23.94 3.11
C ALA A 565 -6.29 -25.00 3.04
N ALA A 566 -6.11 -26.07 2.27
CA ALA A 566 -7.07 -27.17 2.17
C ALA A 566 -7.28 -27.88 3.52
N ALA A 567 -6.21 -28.11 4.28
CA ALA A 567 -6.30 -28.69 5.64
C ALA A 567 -7.05 -27.75 6.61
N ALA A 568 -6.81 -26.44 6.56
CA ALA A 568 -7.51 -25.46 7.39
C ALA A 568 -9.02 -25.39 7.06
N VAL A 569 -9.39 -25.40 5.77
CA VAL A 569 -10.79 -25.45 5.33
C VAL A 569 -11.45 -26.76 5.78
N ARG A 570 -10.80 -27.91 5.57
CA ARG A 570 -11.32 -29.23 6.00
C ARG A 570 -11.53 -29.30 7.52
N ARG A 571 -10.63 -28.71 8.33
CA ARG A 571 -10.79 -28.60 9.79
C ARG A 571 -11.94 -27.69 10.22
N ARG A 572 -12.30 -26.66 9.44
CA ARG A 572 -13.47 -25.79 9.72
C ARG A 572 -14.78 -26.48 9.37
N ILE A 573 -14.86 -27.10 8.19
CA ILE A 573 -16.06 -27.83 7.74
C ILE A 573 -16.32 -29.08 8.62
N GLY A 574 -15.27 -29.81 8.99
CA GLY A 574 -15.36 -31.02 9.82
C GLY A 574 -15.80 -30.82 11.27
N ARG A 575 -16.02 -29.58 11.73
CA ARG A 575 -16.58 -29.27 13.07
C ARG A 575 -18.11 -29.17 13.11
N GLY A 576 -18.80 -29.37 11.99
CA GLY A 576 -20.26 -29.30 11.89
C GLY A 576 -21.02 -30.59 12.24
N ALA A 577 -20.35 -31.66 12.66
CA ALA A 577 -20.99 -32.96 12.93
C ALA A 577 -20.43 -33.64 14.20
N VAL A 578 -21.34 -34.32 14.92
CA VAL A 578 -21.11 -35.12 16.14
C VAL A 578 -20.64 -34.31 17.37
N SER A 579 -21.62 -33.83 18.15
CA SER A 579 -21.46 -33.69 19.60
C SER A 579 -22.04 -34.94 20.28
N PRO A 580 -21.29 -35.66 21.14
CA PRO A 580 -21.84 -36.80 21.86
C PRO A 580 -22.80 -36.33 22.97
N THR A 581 -24.00 -36.90 23.02
CA THR A 581 -25.01 -36.58 24.02
C THR A 581 -24.67 -37.27 25.35
N VAL A 582 -24.51 -36.49 26.44
CA VAL A 582 -24.33 -37.02 27.79
C VAL A 582 -25.69 -37.19 28.47
N ALA A 583 -25.96 -38.37 29.02
CA ALA A 583 -27.21 -38.68 29.70
C ALA A 583 -27.25 -38.10 31.15
N PRO A 584 -28.42 -37.69 31.66
CA PRO A 584 -28.54 -37.12 33.00
C PRO A 584 -28.65 -38.20 34.09
N GLY A 585 -27.77 -38.16 35.10
CA GLY A 585 -27.85 -39.03 36.28
C GLY A 585 -26.89 -38.63 37.41
N SER A 586 -27.33 -38.82 38.66
CA SER A 586 -26.56 -38.74 39.92
C SER A 586 -25.67 -37.51 40.21
N ARG A 587 -26.14 -36.66 41.13
CA ARG A 587 -25.31 -35.97 42.16
C ARG A 587 -25.15 -36.92 43.38
N PRO A 588 -24.36 -36.64 44.45
CA PRO A 588 -23.60 -35.40 44.77
C PRO A 588 -22.14 -35.60 45.26
N ALA A 589 -21.37 -34.50 45.27
CA ALA A 589 -20.40 -34.11 46.31
C ALA A 589 -19.95 -32.66 46.07
N ALA A 590 -19.40 -31.98 47.08
CA ALA A 590 -18.90 -30.60 46.97
C ALA A 590 -17.38 -30.53 47.09
N ILE A 591 -16.76 -29.58 46.37
CA ILE A 591 -15.45 -28.96 46.67
C ILE A 591 -15.38 -27.58 45.98
N SER A 592 -14.53 -26.70 46.49
CA SER A 592 -14.47 -25.26 46.22
C SER A 592 -13.63 -24.84 44.99
N GLN A 593 -14.00 -23.70 44.41
CA GLN A 593 -13.17 -22.72 43.66
C GLN A 593 -12.17 -23.19 42.58
N GLY A 594 -12.27 -22.65 41.36
CA GLY A 594 -11.19 -22.77 40.37
C GLY A 594 -11.45 -22.10 39.01
N SER A 595 -10.59 -21.14 38.66
CA SER A 595 -10.23 -20.65 37.30
C SER A 595 -11.30 -20.63 36.17
N SER A 596 -11.70 -19.43 35.76
CA SER A 596 -12.34 -19.21 34.46
C SER A 596 -11.35 -19.46 33.30
N HIS A 597 -11.61 -20.49 32.49
CA HIS A 597 -10.79 -20.81 31.32
C HIS A 597 -10.87 -19.69 30.26
N ARG A 598 -9.76 -18.97 30.04
CA ARG A 598 -9.55 -18.21 28.80
C ARG A 598 -9.14 -19.18 27.69
N GLY A 599 -9.76 -19.06 26.51
CA GLY A 599 -9.38 -19.88 25.36
C GLY A 599 -7.97 -19.52 24.83
N PRO A 600 -7.19 -20.50 24.35
CA PRO A 600 -5.83 -20.24 23.87
C PRO A 600 -5.82 -19.37 22.62
N VAL A 601 -4.98 -18.34 22.61
CA VAL A 601 -4.77 -17.46 21.44
C VAL A 601 -3.79 -18.15 20.50
N THR A 602 -4.29 -18.74 19.42
CA THR A 602 -3.46 -19.49 18.47
C THR A 602 -2.62 -18.57 17.59
N TYR A 603 -1.31 -18.54 17.84
CA TYR A 603 -0.32 -18.09 16.84
C TYR A 603 -0.15 -19.17 15.76
N PRO A 604 0.01 -18.80 14.47
CA PRO A 604 0.23 -19.75 13.40
C PRO A 604 1.72 -20.10 13.24
N GLU A 605 2.24 -20.92 14.16
CA GLU A 605 3.48 -21.66 13.88
C GLU A 605 3.21 -22.82 12.92
N GLN A 606 4.12 -23.07 11.98
CA GLN A 606 3.97 -24.16 11.01
C GLN A 606 5.29 -24.89 10.80
N ARG A 607 5.29 -26.18 11.14
CA ARG A 607 6.44 -27.10 11.08
C ARG A 607 7.09 -27.11 9.69
N ASN A 608 8.42 -27.09 9.66
CA ASN A 608 9.18 -27.52 8.50
C ASN A 608 8.85 -28.99 8.16
N SER A 609 8.92 -29.34 6.87
CA SER A 609 8.67 -30.70 6.38
C SER A 609 9.77 -31.12 5.42
N SER A 610 10.32 -32.32 5.62
CA SER A 610 11.45 -32.86 4.86
C SER A 610 11.14 -33.08 3.37
N PRO A 611 12.15 -33.03 2.48
CA PRO A 611 11.93 -33.14 1.04
C PRO A 611 11.62 -34.59 0.59
N PRO A 612 10.75 -34.79 -0.44
CA PRO A 612 10.49 -36.09 -1.04
C PRO A 612 11.52 -36.46 -2.13
N GLY A 613 11.92 -37.74 -2.15
CA GLY A 613 12.85 -38.32 -3.13
C GLY A 613 12.25 -38.68 -4.50
N VAL A 614 13.05 -39.36 -5.33
CA VAL A 614 12.77 -39.70 -6.74
C VAL A 614 12.34 -41.19 -6.90
N ASN A 615 11.83 -41.56 -8.08
CA ASN A 615 10.98 -42.73 -8.31
C ASN A 615 11.65 -44.12 -8.24
N ALA A 616 10.82 -45.06 -7.76
CA ALA A 616 10.97 -46.51 -7.65
C ALA A 616 11.38 -47.31 -8.91
N VAL A 617 11.92 -48.52 -8.67
CA VAL A 617 11.96 -49.66 -9.61
C VAL A 617 11.80 -51.01 -8.84
N GLN A 618 10.95 -51.90 -9.37
CA GLN A 618 10.84 -53.38 -9.21
C GLN A 618 10.47 -54.09 -7.87
N ASP A 619 9.37 -54.84 -7.97
CA ASP A 619 8.99 -56.12 -7.31
C ASP A 619 9.77 -57.32 -7.94
N PRO A 620 9.62 -58.61 -7.50
CA PRO A 620 9.00 -59.17 -6.28
C PRO A 620 9.84 -60.32 -5.61
N ILE A 621 9.29 -61.04 -4.60
CA ILE A 621 9.18 -62.54 -4.49
C ILE A 621 9.03 -63.06 -3.03
N ARG A 622 8.26 -64.14 -2.85
CA ARG A 622 7.96 -64.87 -1.60
C ARG A 622 9.17 -65.61 -0.99
N ARG A 623 9.20 -65.78 0.35
CA ARG A 623 9.30 -67.11 1.05
C ARG A 623 9.17 -67.02 2.60
N ARG A 624 8.15 -67.71 3.14
CA ARG A 624 8.16 -68.46 4.43
C ARG A 624 8.63 -69.92 4.14
N PRO A 625 8.78 -70.89 5.09
CA PRO A 625 8.36 -70.99 6.52
C PRO A 625 9.58 -71.44 7.41
N PRO A 626 9.50 -72.24 8.52
CA PRO A 626 8.38 -72.68 9.38
C PRO A 626 8.56 -72.62 10.94
N ASP A 627 7.42 -72.50 11.61
CA ASP A 627 6.88 -73.18 12.82
C ASP A 627 7.78 -73.92 13.83
N ARG A 628 7.53 -73.69 15.14
CA ARG A 628 7.03 -74.65 16.18
C ARG A 628 7.22 -74.08 17.62
N ALA A 629 6.42 -74.41 18.64
CA ALA A 629 5.11 -75.09 18.71
C ALA A 629 4.39 -74.79 20.04
N GLY A 630 3.06 -75.00 20.05
CA GLY A 630 2.23 -75.22 21.24
C GLY A 630 1.47 -74.00 21.77
N ASP A 631 0.14 -74.00 21.91
CA ASP A 631 -0.94 -74.81 21.27
C ASP A 631 -2.25 -73.96 21.37
N THR A 632 -3.53 -74.37 21.27
CA THR A 632 -4.20 -75.68 21.46
C THR A 632 -5.39 -75.84 20.46
N ARG A 633 -6.38 -76.64 20.81
CA ARG A 633 -7.56 -77.06 20.03
C ARG A 633 -8.83 -76.90 20.92
N LEU A 634 -10.09 -76.81 20.46
CA LEU A 634 -10.71 -76.84 19.12
C LEU A 634 -12.16 -76.26 19.18
N THR A 635 -12.66 -75.73 18.06
CA THR A 635 -14.09 -75.60 17.61
C THR A 635 -15.30 -75.32 18.54
N LYS A 636 -16.12 -74.34 18.08
CA LYS A 636 -17.62 -74.26 18.04
C LYS A 636 -18.49 -74.84 19.19
N GLY A 637 -19.39 -73.98 19.70
CA GLY A 637 -20.69 -74.34 20.31
C GLY A 637 -21.88 -73.63 19.62
N PRO A 638 -23.16 -73.98 19.94
CA PRO A 638 -24.30 -73.70 19.05
C PRO A 638 -25.39 -72.72 19.58
N GLU A 639 -26.39 -72.53 18.72
CA GLU A 639 -27.72 -71.91 18.86
C GLU A 639 -28.66 -72.59 19.89
N VAL A 640 -29.62 -71.84 20.47
CA VAL A 640 -31.00 -72.30 20.81
C VAL A 640 -31.90 -71.15 21.35
N THR A 641 -33.05 -70.94 20.67
CA THR A 641 -34.40 -70.37 21.04
C THR A 641 -34.54 -69.13 21.98
N ASP A 642 -35.69 -68.42 22.09
CA ASP A 642 -37.10 -68.68 21.71
C ASP A 642 -37.94 -67.43 21.31
N ARG A 643 -39.19 -67.64 20.86
CA ARG A 643 -40.24 -66.63 20.49
C ARG A 643 -41.21 -66.36 21.66
N PRO A 644 -42.07 -65.29 21.72
CA PRO A 644 -43.04 -64.76 20.70
C PRO A 644 -42.87 -63.23 20.41
N LEU A 645 -43.54 -62.50 19.48
CA LEU A 645 -44.98 -62.29 19.14
C LEU A 645 -45.78 -61.59 20.28
N GLU A 646 -46.67 -60.59 20.10
CA GLU A 646 -47.22 -59.89 18.91
C GLU A 646 -47.96 -58.55 19.27
N SER A 647 -48.19 -57.68 18.27
CA SER A 647 -49.41 -56.84 18.04
C SER A 647 -49.81 -55.57 18.84
N ALA A 648 -50.59 -54.72 18.12
CA ALA A 648 -51.68 -53.81 18.58
C ALA A 648 -51.37 -52.57 19.48
N ALA A 649 -52.18 -51.49 19.52
CA ALA A 649 -53.16 -50.93 18.55
C ALA A 649 -53.61 -49.48 18.90
N SER A 650 -53.92 -48.70 17.85
CA SER A 650 -55.07 -47.79 17.64
C SER A 650 -55.81 -47.05 18.80
N GLY A 651 -55.40 -45.82 19.11
CA GLY A 651 -56.27 -44.67 19.52
C GLY A 651 -57.23 -44.87 20.73
N PRO A 652 -58.34 -44.08 20.84
CA PRO A 652 -58.65 -42.76 20.27
C PRO A 652 -58.62 -41.64 21.36
N GLY A 653 -59.24 -40.47 21.14
CA GLY A 653 -59.19 -39.36 22.12
C GLY A 653 -60.49 -38.53 22.27
N SER A 654 -60.51 -37.69 23.32
CA SER A 654 -61.54 -36.69 23.66
C SER A 654 -61.01 -35.77 24.79
N GLY A 655 -61.34 -34.49 24.92
CA GLY A 655 -62.15 -33.59 24.07
C GLY A 655 -62.78 -32.44 24.89
N LEU A 656 -62.86 -31.22 24.31
CA LEU A 656 -63.46 -29.98 24.86
C LEU A 656 -62.70 -29.37 26.07
N GLY A 657 -62.65 -28.05 26.33
CA GLY A 657 -63.16 -26.81 25.70
C GLY A 657 -63.13 -25.68 26.77
N SER A 658 -63.26 -24.37 26.54
CA SER A 658 -63.29 -23.42 25.40
C SER A 658 -63.36 -21.99 26.01
N GLY A 659 -62.99 -20.85 25.41
CA GLY A 659 -62.57 -20.47 24.05
C GLY A 659 -62.25 -18.94 24.00
N GLY A 660 -62.27 -18.31 22.80
CA GLY A 660 -62.53 -16.87 22.48
C GLY A 660 -61.74 -15.74 23.20
N ASP A 661 -61.25 -14.67 22.54
CA ASP A 661 -61.33 -14.23 21.14
C ASP A 661 -60.11 -13.34 20.74
N LEU A 662 -60.03 -12.93 19.46
CA LEU A 662 -59.00 -12.07 18.83
C LEU A 662 -59.71 -11.02 17.93
N PRO A 663 -59.15 -9.81 17.63
CA PRO A 663 -57.82 -9.65 17.00
C PRO A 663 -57.01 -8.33 17.25
N ARG A 664 -55.85 -8.28 16.55
CA ARG A 664 -54.82 -7.23 16.23
C ARG A 664 -55.35 -5.80 15.90
N PRO A 665 -54.51 -4.74 15.66
CA PRO A 665 -53.02 -4.60 15.54
C PRO A 665 -52.47 -3.39 16.39
N PRO A 666 -51.35 -2.66 16.09
CA PRO A 666 -50.17 -2.87 15.23
C PRO A 666 -48.83 -2.77 16.02
N ALA A 667 -47.70 -2.50 15.34
CA ALA A 667 -46.36 -2.36 15.93
C ALA A 667 -45.94 -0.90 16.20
N GLY A 668 -44.98 -0.68 17.10
CA GLY A 668 -44.37 0.60 17.44
C GLY A 668 -43.02 0.44 18.15
N ASP A 669 -42.20 1.49 18.06
CA ASP A 669 -40.75 1.57 18.33
C ASP A 669 -40.22 0.99 19.67
N PHE A 670 -38.94 0.57 19.66
CA PHE A 670 -38.22 0.13 20.85
C PHE A 670 -37.05 1.06 21.17
N GLN A 671 -37.22 1.91 22.20
CA GLN A 671 -36.21 2.84 22.69
C GLN A 671 -36.17 2.76 24.22
N PRO A 672 -35.04 2.37 24.84
CA PRO A 672 -34.96 2.19 26.29
C PRO A 672 -34.62 3.50 26.99
N ASP A 673 -35.46 3.95 27.93
CA ASP A 673 -35.15 5.11 28.76
C ASP A 673 -35.66 4.97 30.21
N ILE A 674 -35.14 5.83 31.07
CA ILE A 674 -35.12 5.76 32.54
C ILE A 674 -36.49 6.13 33.16
N SER A 675 -36.82 5.58 34.34
CA SER A 675 -37.85 6.11 35.26
C SER A 675 -37.63 5.66 36.70
N ALA A 676 -38.26 6.34 37.69
CA ALA A 676 -37.81 6.34 39.10
C ALA A 676 -38.93 6.32 40.17
N GLU A 677 -38.49 6.12 41.42
CA GLU A 677 -39.11 6.46 42.73
C GLU A 677 -40.47 5.85 43.19
N ARG A 678 -40.54 5.56 44.50
CA ARG A 678 -41.67 5.92 45.39
C ARG A 678 -41.28 5.98 46.88
N LYS A 679 -42.10 6.68 47.67
CA LYS A 679 -41.86 7.23 49.03
C LYS A 679 -42.52 6.38 50.15
N PRO A 680 -42.19 6.57 51.45
CA PRO A 680 -43.15 7.24 52.36
C PRO A 680 -42.50 8.15 53.45
N GLU A 681 -43.27 8.59 54.46
CA GLU A 681 -42.98 9.75 55.35
C GLU A 681 -43.47 9.53 56.82
N SER A 682 -43.16 10.34 57.85
CA SER A 682 -42.45 11.64 57.91
C SER A 682 -41.26 11.65 58.92
N SER A 683 -41.13 12.35 60.06
CA SER A 683 -42.02 13.24 60.87
C SER A 683 -41.22 14.13 61.85
N GLY A 684 -41.66 15.39 62.07
CA GLY A 684 -41.22 16.27 63.19
C GLY A 684 -40.41 17.53 62.80
N PRO A 685 -40.43 18.67 63.56
CA PRO A 685 -40.08 20.00 63.02
C PRO A 685 -38.98 20.84 63.74
N LEU A 686 -38.22 21.59 62.93
CA LEU A 686 -37.93 23.06 62.90
C LEU A 686 -38.32 23.99 64.10
N PRO A 687 -37.80 25.25 64.24
CA PRO A 687 -36.79 26.05 63.47
C PRO A 687 -35.72 26.71 64.43
N PRO A 688 -35.07 27.91 64.23
CA PRO A 688 -34.90 28.79 63.05
C PRO A 688 -33.47 29.34 62.72
N GLU A 689 -33.30 29.74 61.45
CA GLU A 689 -32.61 30.93 60.89
C GLU A 689 -31.12 31.36 61.12
N GLN A 690 -30.60 31.92 60.00
CA GLN A 690 -29.75 33.13 59.84
C GLN A 690 -28.19 33.07 59.72
N ARG A 691 -27.79 33.14 58.44
CA ARG A 691 -26.82 34.11 57.82
C ARG A 691 -25.29 33.86 57.78
N ASN A 692 -24.75 34.27 56.63
CA ASN A 692 -23.39 34.75 56.32
C ASN A 692 -22.20 33.75 56.25
N GLY A 693 -21.85 33.34 55.03
CA GLY A 693 -20.78 34.05 54.28
C GLY A 693 -19.36 33.44 54.24
N GLY A 694 -18.83 33.32 53.01
CA GLY A 694 -17.39 33.15 52.74
C GLY A 694 -16.94 31.70 52.46
N PRO A 695 -16.26 31.43 51.32
CA PRO A 695 -15.66 30.12 51.06
C PRO A 695 -14.25 30.03 51.65
N HIS A 696 -14.00 29.00 52.45
CA HIS A 696 -12.68 28.41 52.61
C HIS A 696 -12.77 26.93 52.25
N GLU A 697 -12.11 26.55 51.15
CA GLU A 697 -11.74 25.17 50.94
C GLU A 697 -10.85 24.74 52.11
N ARG A 698 -11.21 23.64 52.77
CA ARG A 698 -10.33 22.95 53.72
C ARG A 698 -9.90 21.64 53.10
N ASP A 699 -8.65 21.30 53.37
CA ASP A 699 -8.00 20.08 52.94
C ASP A 699 -8.83 18.86 53.32
N ALA A 700 -9.22 18.06 52.33
CA ALA A 700 -9.69 16.69 52.56
C ALA A 700 -8.44 15.80 52.61
N GLU A 701 -8.15 15.25 53.79
CA GLU A 701 -6.97 14.41 54.02
C GLU A 701 -6.93 13.24 53.01
N ALA A 702 -5.88 13.20 52.20
CA ALA A 702 -5.59 12.06 51.35
C ALA A 702 -5.05 10.91 52.22
N ALA A 703 -5.97 10.13 52.79
CA ALA A 703 -5.64 8.91 53.52
C ALA A 703 -4.76 8.01 52.63
N SER A 704 -3.60 7.61 53.14
CA SER A 704 -2.59 6.84 52.42
C SER A 704 -3.02 5.38 52.26
N ASP A 705 -3.68 5.07 51.14
CA ASP A 705 -4.00 3.71 50.68
C ASP A 705 -2.75 2.94 50.19
N ASP A 706 -1.58 3.20 50.79
CA ASP A 706 -0.33 2.43 50.62
C ASP A 706 -0.44 1.03 51.27
N GLY A 707 -1.61 0.62 51.77
CA GLY A 707 -1.81 -0.56 52.62
C GLY A 707 -1.61 -1.91 51.92
N HIS A 708 -1.97 -2.01 50.63
CA HIS A 708 -1.97 -3.29 49.91
C HIS A 708 -1.39 -3.17 48.49
N LEU A 709 -0.46 -4.07 48.17
CA LEU A 709 0.08 -4.24 46.81
C LEU A 709 -0.98 -4.90 45.92
N VAL A 710 -1.82 -4.09 45.28
CA VAL A 710 -2.88 -4.53 44.36
C VAL A 710 -2.81 -3.83 43.00
N PRO A 711 -3.26 -4.47 41.90
CA PRO A 711 -3.35 -3.83 40.59
C PRO A 711 -4.13 -2.52 40.63
N GLY A 712 -3.52 -1.43 40.16
CA GLY A 712 -4.09 -0.09 40.14
C GLY A 712 -3.68 0.82 41.31
N ALA A 713 -3.16 0.27 42.41
CA ALA A 713 -2.64 1.03 43.56
C ALA A 713 -1.45 1.92 43.16
N ARG A 714 -1.20 2.96 43.95
CA ARG A 714 -0.03 3.84 43.77
C ARG A 714 0.88 3.72 44.98
N ILE A 715 2.19 3.77 44.75
CA ILE A 715 3.23 3.65 45.77
C ILE A 715 4.23 4.81 45.66
N ALA A 716 5.11 4.95 46.65
CA ALA A 716 6.25 5.88 46.64
C ALA A 716 5.83 7.32 46.30
N GLY A 717 4.93 7.88 47.12
CA GLY A 717 4.39 9.24 46.94
C GLY A 717 3.54 9.40 45.65
N GLY A 718 3.03 8.30 45.10
CA GLY A 718 2.25 8.28 43.86
C GLY A 718 3.06 8.16 42.56
N ARG A 719 4.40 8.05 42.64
CA ARG A 719 5.32 7.99 41.49
C ARG A 719 5.17 6.73 40.64
N TYR A 720 4.78 5.60 41.24
CA TYR A 720 4.54 4.36 40.49
C TYR A 720 3.11 3.88 40.71
N ARG A 721 2.46 3.45 39.63
CA ARG A 721 1.16 2.78 39.68
C ARG A 721 1.30 1.32 39.29
N LEU A 722 0.92 0.40 40.17
CA LEU A 722 0.95 -1.04 39.91
C LEU A 722 -0.03 -1.39 38.78
N LEU A 723 0.37 -2.28 37.86
CA LEU A 723 -0.44 -2.71 36.73
C LEU A 723 -0.76 -4.22 36.80
N VAL A 724 0.26 -5.06 36.94
CA VAL A 724 0.15 -6.52 36.91
C VAL A 724 1.14 -7.14 37.88
N PHE A 725 0.71 -8.16 38.63
CA PHE A 725 1.58 -8.98 39.48
C PHE A 725 2.09 -10.19 38.68
N HIS A 726 3.38 -10.51 38.83
CA HIS A 726 4.05 -11.59 38.09
C HIS A 726 4.62 -12.71 38.98
N GLY A 727 4.24 -12.73 40.27
CA GLY A 727 4.72 -13.70 41.25
C GLY A 727 5.91 -13.17 42.07
N GLY A 728 6.67 -14.06 42.71
CA GLY A 728 7.72 -13.66 43.63
C GLY A 728 8.33 -14.84 44.36
N ALA A 729 9.65 -14.81 44.51
CA ALA A 729 10.41 -15.71 45.38
C ALA A 729 10.69 -14.99 46.71
N PRO A 730 10.09 -15.40 47.84
CA PRO A 730 10.26 -14.77 49.15
C PRO A 730 11.74 -14.53 49.47
N PRO A 731 12.12 -13.31 49.88
CA PRO A 731 11.30 -12.20 50.36
C PRO A 731 10.83 -11.22 49.26
N LEU A 732 10.88 -11.59 47.97
CA LEU A 732 10.65 -10.69 46.84
C LEU A 732 9.24 -10.78 46.23
N GLN A 733 8.77 -9.66 45.68
CA GLN A 733 7.57 -9.61 44.83
C GLN A 733 7.82 -8.86 43.51
N PHE A 734 7.36 -9.43 42.40
CA PHE A 734 7.62 -8.96 41.03
C PHE A 734 6.37 -8.31 40.42
N TRP A 735 6.47 -7.03 40.05
CA TRP A 735 5.35 -6.23 39.55
C TRP A 735 5.69 -5.50 38.25
N GLN A 736 4.75 -5.46 37.31
CA GLN A 736 4.73 -4.46 36.23
C GLN A 736 4.05 -3.20 36.76
N ALA A 737 4.65 -2.03 36.51
CA ALA A 737 4.10 -0.74 36.92
C ALA A 737 4.26 0.35 35.84
N LEU A 738 3.53 1.45 36.01
CA LEU A 738 3.70 2.69 35.26
C LEU A 738 4.41 3.72 36.14
N ASP A 739 5.58 4.21 35.71
CA ASP A 739 6.24 5.40 36.25
C ASP A 739 5.42 6.63 35.80
N THR A 740 4.67 7.23 36.73
CA THR A 740 3.70 8.29 36.43
C THR A 740 4.37 9.64 36.19
N ALA A 741 5.61 9.81 36.63
CA ALA A 741 6.41 11.02 36.40
C ALA A 741 7.08 11.00 35.02
N LEU A 742 7.47 9.82 34.52
CA LEU A 742 8.14 9.66 33.23
C LEU A 742 7.26 9.06 32.11
N ASP A 743 6.03 8.63 32.43
CA ASP A 743 5.03 8.02 31.54
C ASP A 743 5.57 6.81 30.75
N ARG A 744 6.17 5.87 31.48
CA ARG A 744 6.80 4.65 30.94
C ARG A 744 6.50 3.43 31.80
N GLN A 745 6.46 2.26 31.19
CA GLN A 745 6.39 1.00 31.94
C GLN A 745 7.75 0.66 32.57
N VAL A 746 7.72 0.14 33.79
CA VAL A 746 8.88 -0.34 34.56
C VAL A 746 8.57 -1.69 35.17
N SER A 747 9.58 -2.53 35.39
CA SER A 747 9.51 -3.62 36.36
C SER A 747 9.87 -3.09 37.74
N LEU A 748 9.16 -3.56 38.76
CA LEU A 748 9.44 -3.32 40.16
C LEU A 748 9.72 -4.66 40.84
N THR A 749 10.82 -4.71 41.59
CA THR A 749 11.08 -5.77 42.57
C THR A 749 10.93 -5.14 43.95
N PHE A 750 9.89 -5.51 44.69
CA PHE A 750 9.85 -5.25 46.12
C PHE A 750 10.76 -6.26 46.83
N VAL A 751 11.49 -5.81 47.83
CA VAL A 751 12.38 -6.60 48.69
C VAL A 751 11.84 -6.49 50.11
N ASP A 752 11.30 -7.59 50.64
CA ASP A 752 10.68 -7.66 51.96
C ASP A 752 9.51 -6.67 52.20
N PRO A 753 8.45 -6.71 51.37
CA PRO A 753 7.28 -5.84 51.53
C PRO A 753 6.47 -6.13 52.82
N ASP A 754 6.73 -7.26 53.47
CA ASP A 754 6.06 -7.71 54.70
C ASP A 754 6.88 -7.40 55.97
N GLY A 755 8.13 -6.90 55.84
CA GLY A 755 8.97 -6.49 56.97
C GLY A 755 9.51 -7.64 57.84
N ALA A 756 9.79 -8.80 57.24
CA ALA A 756 10.23 -10.02 57.91
C ALA A 756 11.77 -10.21 57.97
N LEU A 757 12.55 -9.43 57.21
CA LEU A 757 14.01 -9.51 57.22
C LEU A 757 14.64 -8.65 58.31
N PRO A 758 15.83 -9.02 58.83
CA PRO A 758 16.69 -8.08 59.53
C PRO A 758 17.21 -6.99 58.58
N GLU A 759 17.20 -5.74 59.02
CA GLU A 759 17.62 -4.56 58.24
C GLU A 759 19.00 -4.73 57.54
N ALA A 760 19.95 -5.37 58.21
CA ALA A 760 21.28 -5.66 57.64
C ALA A 760 21.22 -6.54 56.37
N VAL A 761 20.25 -7.48 56.31
CA VAL A 761 20.03 -8.39 55.17
C VAL A 761 19.35 -7.65 54.03
N LEU A 762 18.33 -6.83 54.33
CA LEU A 762 17.68 -5.95 53.36
C LEU A 762 18.68 -5.00 52.71
N GLN A 763 19.48 -4.31 53.52
CA GLN A 763 20.49 -3.37 53.04
C GLN A 763 21.61 -4.09 52.27
N GLU A 764 21.95 -5.34 52.60
CA GLU A 764 22.85 -6.15 51.77
C GLU A 764 22.26 -6.39 50.37
N ILE A 765 21.01 -6.86 50.26
CA ILE A 765 20.32 -7.11 48.96
C ILE A 765 20.32 -5.84 48.10
N LEU A 766 19.95 -4.70 48.68
CA LEU A 766 19.94 -3.41 47.98
C LEU A 766 21.36 -3.00 47.53
N SER A 767 22.37 -3.18 48.40
CA SER A 767 23.76 -2.85 48.07
C SER A 767 24.36 -3.75 46.97
N ARG A 768 24.01 -5.04 46.95
CA ARG A 768 24.41 -5.99 45.90
C ARG A 768 23.74 -5.64 44.58
N THR A 769 22.45 -5.33 44.61
CA THR A 769 21.68 -4.92 43.43
C THR A 769 22.18 -3.58 42.85
N LEU A 770 22.68 -2.67 43.70
CA LEU A 770 23.35 -1.42 43.28
C LEU A 770 24.80 -1.61 42.78
N ARG A 771 25.37 -2.82 42.89
CA ARG A 771 26.54 -3.24 42.11
C ARG A 771 26.12 -3.82 40.76
N LEU A 772 25.06 -4.65 40.74
CA LEU A 772 24.48 -5.22 39.51
C LEU A 772 24.03 -4.12 38.53
N SER A 773 23.47 -3.01 39.03
CA SER A 773 23.03 -1.86 38.22
C SER A 773 24.13 -1.19 37.37
N ARG A 774 25.41 -1.50 37.63
CA ARG A 774 26.57 -0.99 36.88
C ARG A 774 26.88 -1.82 35.62
N ILE A 775 26.14 -2.91 35.40
CA ILE A 775 26.36 -3.85 34.31
C ILE A 775 25.34 -3.59 33.20
N ASP A 776 25.78 -2.95 32.12
CA ASP A 776 24.98 -2.70 30.92
C ASP A 776 25.14 -3.89 29.94
N LYS A 777 24.17 -4.82 29.96
CA LYS A 777 24.15 -6.06 29.17
C LYS A 777 22.72 -6.47 28.79
N PRO A 778 22.43 -6.89 27.54
CA PRO A 778 21.09 -7.28 27.12
C PRO A 778 20.40 -8.37 27.96
N GLY A 779 21.16 -9.24 28.64
CA GLY A 779 20.62 -10.28 29.53
C GLY A 779 20.17 -9.80 30.91
N ILE A 780 20.30 -8.51 31.26
CA ILE A 780 19.80 -7.92 32.51
C ILE A 780 18.97 -6.69 32.17
N ALA A 781 17.75 -6.60 32.70
CA ALA A 781 16.95 -5.38 32.63
C ALA A 781 17.65 -4.28 33.41
N ARG A 782 17.96 -3.17 32.74
CA ARG A 782 18.68 -2.04 33.32
C ARG A 782 17.97 -1.55 34.57
N VAL A 783 18.66 -1.64 35.71
CA VAL A 783 18.22 -1.00 36.97
C VAL A 783 18.28 0.52 36.79
N LEU A 784 17.17 1.17 37.12
CA LEU A 784 16.90 2.59 36.92
C LEU A 784 16.98 3.37 38.24
N ASP A 785 16.55 2.74 39.33
CA ASP A 785 16.46 3.31 40.68
C ASP A 785 16.55 2.18 41.71
N VAL A 786 17.09 2.46 42.90
CA VAL A 786 17.11 1.53 44.05
C VAL A 786 16.79 2.35 45.28
N VAL A 787 15.60 2.16 45.83
CA VAL A 787 14.98 3.05 46.83
C VAL A 787 14.67 2.24 48.08
N HIS A 788 14.85 2.85 49.25
CA HIS A 788 14.39 2.31 50.53
C HIS A 788 13.03 2.96 50.86
N SER A 789 12.07 2.18 51.36
CA SER A 789 10.68 2.56 51.60
C SER A 789 10.24 2.11 53.00
N ASP A 790 9.13 2.66 53.50
CA ASP A 790 8.59 2.37 54.83
C ASP A 790 8.10 0.91 55.00
N ARG A 791 8.10 0.13 53.92
CA ARG A 791 7.96 -1.35 53.90
C ARG A 791 9.05 -1.99 53.05
N GLY A 792 10.30 -1.81 53.45
CA GLY A 792 11.45 -2.48 52.85
C GLY A 792 11.97 -1.85 51.57
N GLY A 793 12.57 -2.65 50.71
CA GLY A 793 13.29 -2.20 49.52
C GLY A 793 12.46 -2.17 48.25
N LEU A 794 12.76 -1.23 47.36
CA LEU A 794 12.16 -1.12 46.03
C LEU A 794 13.24 -0.95 44.96
N VAL A 795 13.43 -1.98 44.14
CA VAL A 795 14.27 -1.93 42.93
C VAL A 795 13.37 -1.59 41.74
N VAL A 796 13.79 -0.59 40.95
CA VAL A 796 13.09 -0.16 39.75
C VAL A 796 13.96 -0.48 38.56
N ALA A 797 13.46 -1.24 37.58
CA ALA A 797 14.17 -1.61 36.36
C ALA A 797 13.31 -1.38 35.11
N GLU A 798 13.93 -1.42 33.93
CA GLU A 798 13.22 -1.21 32.67
C GLU A 798 12.27 -2.38 32.32
N TRP A 799 11.10 -2.06 31.77
CA TRP A 799 10.13 -3.09 31.41
C TRP A 799 10.55 -3.87 30.16
N ILE A 800 10.91 -5.15 30.36
CA ILE A 800 11.18 -6.09 29.26
C ILE A 800 9.87 -6.47 28.58
N ARG A 801 9.59 -5.84 27.43
CA ARG A 801 8.49 -6.17 26.52
C ARG A 801 8.70 -7.56 25.93
N GLY A 802 7.69 -8.42 25.99
CA GLY A 802 7.75 -9.82 25.58
C GLY A 802 6.94 -10.73 26.51
N GLY A 803 7.29 -12.01 26.58
CA GLY A 803 6.62 -13.02 27.41
C GLY A 803 7.34 -13.32 28.72
N SER A 804 6.63 -13.90 29.69
CA SER A 804 7.26 -14.64 30.79
C SER A 804 7.92 -15.93 30.28
N LEU A 805 8.81 -16.52 31.09
CA LEU A 805 9.43 -17.81 30.78
C LEU A 805 8.39 -18.92 30.53
N GLN A 806 7.29 -18.93 31.30
CA GLN A 806 6.18 -19.88 31.13
C GLN A 806 5.46 -19.66 29.78
N GLU A 807 5.01 -18.42 29.49
CA GLU A 807 4.23 -18.12 28.28
C GLU A 807 4.98 -18.47 26.99
N VAL A 808 6.31 -18.44 27.00
CA VAL A 808 7.13 -18.86 25.86
C VAL A 808 7.39 -20.36 25.87
N ALA A 809 7.63 -20.98 27.04
CA ALA A 809 7.73 -22.43 27.15
C ALA A 809 6.45 -23.16 26.70
N ASP A 810 5.27 -22.59 26.98
CA ASP A 810 3.96 -23.06 26.50
C ASP A 810 3.83 -23.07 24.96
N THR A 811 4.67 -22.33 24.22
CA THR A 811 4.70 -22.38 22.75
C THR A 811 5.60 -23.46 22.16
N ALA A 812 6.34 -24.21 22.99
CA ALA A 812 7.30 -25.24 22.58
C ALA A 812 8.35 -24.73 21.53
N PRO A 813 9.16 -23.72 21.88
CA PRO A 813 10.08 -23.05 20.96
C PRO A 813 11.20 -24.00 20.50
N SER A 814 11.71 -23.78 19.29
CA SER A 814 12.74 -24.66 18.71
C SER A 814 14.01 -24.72 19.59
N PRO A 815 14.65 -25.89 19.76
CA PRO A 815 15.81 -26.04 20.65
C PRO A 815 16.98 -25.08 20.33
N VAL A 816 17.21 -24.82 19.03
CA VAL A 816 18.22 -23.86 18.57
C VAL A 816 17.84 -22.43 18.91
N GLY A 817 16.54 -22.09 18.82
CA GLY A 817 16.00 -20.80 19.25
C GLY A 817 16.16 -20.59 20.76
N ALA A 818 15.80 -21.58 21.58
CA ALA A 818 15.98 -21.55 23.03
C ALA A 818 17.46 -21.36 23.42
N VAL A 819 18.38 -22.14 22.83
CA VAL A 819 19.82 -21.99 23.09
C VAL A 819 20.36 -20.62 22.67
N ARG A 820 19.89 -20.07 21.54
CA ARG A 820 20.26 -18.72 21.08
C ARG A 820 19.77 -17.64 22.05
N ALA A 821 18.52 -17.74 22.51
CA ALA A 821 17.89 -16.83 23.45
C ALA A 821 18.64 -16.75 24.80
N MET A 822 19.13 -17.89 25.30
CA MET A 822 19.89 -17.97 26.56
C MET A 822 21.29 -17.32 26.50
N GLN A 823 21.84 -17.02 25.32
CA GLN A 823 23.19 -16.45 25.20
C GLN A 823 23.31 -15.05 25.82
N ALA A 824 22.25 -14.23 25.76
CA ALA A 824 22.21 -12.91 26.37
C ALA A 824 22.37 -12.99 27.90
N LEU A 825 21.59 -13.85 28.56
CA LEU A 825 21.65 -14.08 30.00
C LEU A 825 23.00 -14.67 30.43
N ALA A 826 23.52 -15.66 29.70
CA ALA A 826 24.82 -16.27 30.01
C ALA A 826 26.00 -15.28 29.86
N ALA A 827 25.98 -14.41 28.86
CA ALA A 827 26.98 -13.35 28.69
C ALA A 827 26.87 -12.23 29.74
N ALA A 828 25.65 -11.99 30.26
CA ALA A 828 25.44 -11.09 31.39
C ALA A 828 25.96 -11.69 32.70
N ALA A 829 25.68 -12.98 32.96
CA ALA A 829 26.18 -13.71 34.13
C ALA A 829 27.72 -13.75 34.18
N ASP A 830 28.39 -14.11 33.07
CA ASP A 830 29.86 -14.06 32.99
C ASP A 830 30.43 -12.65 33.27
N THR A 831 29.71 -11.60 32.87
CA THR A 831 30.10 -10.23 33.18
C THR A 831 29.92 -9.90 34.67
N ALA A 832 28.82 -10.35 35.29
CA ALA A 832 28.54 -10.18 36.71
C ALA A 832 29.54 -10.94 37.60
N HIS A 833 29.78 -12.22 37.29
CA HIS A 833 30.74 -13.08 37.99
C HIS A 833 32.16 -12.49 37.95
N ARG A 834 32.60 -11.97 36.80
CA ARG A 834 33.89 -11.24 36.66
C ARG A 834 33.95 -9.91 37.42
N THR A 835 32.84 -9.41 37.95
CA THR A 835 32.78 -8.24 38.84
C THR A 835 32.44 -8.58 40.30
N GLY A 836 32.35 -9.87 40.66
CA GLY A 836 32.04 -10.32 42.03
C GLY A 836 30.58 -10.13 42.43
N VAL A 837 29.65 -10.28 41.49
CA VAL A 837 28.19 -10.14 41.71
C VAL A 837 27.45 -11.32 41.07
N ALA A 838 26.43 -11.86 41.74
CA ALA A 838 25.52 -12.88 41.22
C ALA A 838 24.23 -12.25 40.67
N LEU A 839 23.55 -12.92 39.74
CA LEU A 839 22.28 -12.51 39.16
C LEU A 839 21.07 -12.92 40.02
N SER A 840 21.21 -13.99 40.82
CA SER A 840 20.14 -14.59 41.65
C SER A 840 19.00 -15.16 40.81
N ILE A 841 19.31 -16.05 39.85
CA ILE A 841 18.31 -16.68 38.98
C ILE A 841 17.69 -17.90 39.69
N ASP A 842 16.97 -17.65 40.78
CA ASP A 842 16.37 -18.68 41.65
C ASP A 842 14.94 -19.11 41.25
N HIS A 843 14.22 -18.28 40.47
CA HIS A 843 12.78 -18.47 40.24
C HIS A 843 12.35 -18.09 38.80
N PRO A 844 11.47 -18.86 38.13
CA PRO A 844 11.08 -18.63 36.73
C PRO A 844 10.62 -17.19 36.44
N SER A 845 9.77 -16.64 37.30
CA SER A 845 9.20 -15.30 37.13
C SER A 845 10.22 -14.16 37.14
N ARG A 846 11.46 -14.37 37.62
CA ARG A 846 12.52 -13.35 37.52
C ARG A 846 12.93 -13.08 36.07
N VAL A 847 12.68 -14.05 35.18
CA VAL A 847 13.20 -14.10 33.82
C VAL A 847 12.06 -13.91 32.81
N ARG A 848 12.31 -13.07 31.80
CA ARG A 848 11.38 -12.81 30.69
C ARG A 848 12.12 -12.96 29.37
N VAL A 849 11.38 -13.30 28.32
CA VAL A 849 11.90 -13.41 26.94
C VAL A 849 11.44 -12.18 26.17
N SER A 850 12.37 -11.44 25.57
CA SER A 850 12.10 -10.19 24.87
C SER A 850 11.42 -10.39 23.49
N ILE A 851 10.90 -9.32 22.89
CA ILE A 851 10.37 -9.33 21.52
C ILE A 851 11.46 -9.48 20.43
N GLU A 852 12.73 -9.30 20.82
CA GLU A 852 13.92 -9.62 20.04
C GLU A 852 14.24 -11.14 20.08
N GLY A 853 13.79 -11.83 21.13
CA GLY A 853 14.04 -13.25 21.38
C GLY A 853 15.20 -13.53 22.35
N ASP A 854 15.69 -12.53 23.08
CA ASP A 854 16.70 -12.68 24.12
C ASP A 854 16.06 -13.04 25.47
N VAL A 855 16.72 -13.87 26.27
CA VAL A 855 16.30 -14.17 27.65
C VAL A 855 16.98 -13.19 28.60
N VAL A 856 16.19 -12.55 29.48
CA VAL A 856 16.60 -11.39 30.28
C VAL A 856 16.15 -11.54 31.74
N LEU A 857 17.04 -11.25 32.69
CA LEU A 857 16.71 -11.04 34.10
C LEU A 857 15.89 -9.74 34.22
N ALA A 858 14.56 -9.85 34.30
CA ALA A 858 13.64 -8.72 34.25
C ALA A 858 13.31 -8.12 35.63
N TYR A 859 13.52 -8.90 36.69
CA TYR A 859 13.32 -8.50 38.09
C TYR A 859 14.62 -8.65 38.88
N PRO A 860 15.59 -7.73 38.69
CA PRO A 860 16.85 -7.77 39.41
C PRO A 860 16.63 -7.51 40.90
N ALA A 861 17.21 -8.40 41.72
CA ALA A 861 17.46 -8.24 43.16
C ALA A 861 18.41 -9.37 43.59
N THR A 862 19.67 -9.05 43.90
CA THR A 862 20.71 -10.04 44.20
C THR A 862 20.65 -10.44 45.68
N MET A 863 20.35 -11.71 45.96
CA MET A 863 20.24 -12.24 47.33
C MET A 863 21.62 -12.36 48.04
N PRO A 864 21.67 -12.50 49.38
CA PRO A 864 22.91 -12.59 50.16
C PRO A 864 23.66 -13.93 49.99
N ASP A 865 22.91 -15.01 49.78
CA ASP A 865 23.35 -16.38 49.54
C ASP A 865 23.65 -16.68 48.06
N ALA A 866 23.04 -15.92 47.14
CA ALA A 866 23.22 -16.05 45.70
C ALA A 866 24.71 -16.02 45.29
N ASN A 867 25.12 -17.06 44.55
CA ASN A 867 26.49 -17.32 44.14
C ASN A 867 26.57 -17.69 42.63
N PRO A 868 27.78 -17.74 42.03
CA PRO A 868 27.93 -18.02 40.60
C PRO A 868 27.46 -19.38 40.11
N GLU A 869 27.39 -20.40 40.98
CA GLU A 869 26.97 -21.76 40.60
C GLU A 869 25.45 -21.84 40.52
N ASP A 870 24.72 -21.20 41.44
CA ASP A 870 23.26 -21.12 41.36
C ASP A 870 22.77 -20.29 40.17
N ASP A 871 23.52 -19.28 39.71
CA ASP A 871 23.22 -18.60 38.45
C ASP A 871 23.36 -19.55 37.24
N ILE A 872 24.36 -20.44 37.22
CA ILE A 872 24.54 -21.45 36.18
C ILE A 872 23.37 -22.44 36.20
N ARG A 873 22.95 -22.88 37.38
CA ARG A 873 21.77 -23.73 37.58
C ARG A 873 20.48 -23.05 37.13
N GLY A 874 20.30 -21.76 37.43
CA GLY A 874 19.16 -20.95 36.99
C GLY A 874 19.09 -20.73 35.48
N ILE A 875 20.23 -20.52 34.82
CA ILE A 875 20.33 -20.46 33.35
C ILE A 875 20.02 -21.84 32.74
N GLY A 876 20.55 -22.92 33.32
CA GLY A 876 20.25 -24.30 32.93
C GLY A 876 18.77 -24.64 33.06
N ALA A 877 18.15 -24.27 34.18
CA ALA A 877 16.73 -24.46 34.45
C ALA A 877 15.84 -23.64 33.52
N SER A 878 16.25 -22.42 33.16
CA SER A 878 15.57 -21.58 32.18
C SER A 878 15.64 -22.19 30.77
N LEU A 879 16.80 -22.73 30.38
CA LEU A 879 16.92 -23.47 29.11
C LEU A 879 16.07 -24.75 29.12
N TYR A 880 16.09 -25.52 30.21
CA TYR A 880 15.28 -26.72 30.38
C TYR A 880 13.78 -26.41 30.27
N ALA A 881 13.32 -25.31 30.89
CA ALA A 881 11.94 -24.84 30.79
C ALA A 881 11.55 -24.50 29.34
N LEU A 882 12.40 -23.76 28.60
CA LEU A 882 12.15 -23.48 27.18
C LEU A 882 12.16 -24.74 26.30
N LEU A 883 12.88 -25.79 26.69
CA LEU A 883 13.00 -27.03 25.91
C LEU A 883 11.83 -28.01 26.12
N VAL A 884 11.34 -28.18 27.36
CA VAL A 884 10.34 -29.22 27.69
C VAL A 884 9.15 -28.73 28.54
N ASN A 885 9.00 -27.41 28.70
CA ASN A 885 7.93 -26.75 29.46
C ASN A 885 7.74 -27.28 30.90
N ARG A 886 8.88 -27.43 31.61
CA ARG A 886 8.93 -27.85 33.02
C ARG A 886 10.07 -27.16 33.77
N TRP A 887 9.92 -26.94 35.08
CA TRP A 887 10.97 -26.38 35.93
C TRP A 887 11.73 -27.49 36.70
N PRO A 888 13.07 -27.62 36.55
CA PRO A 888 13.83 -28.72 37.16
C PRO A 888 14.40 -28.44 38.55
N LEU A 889 14.45 -27.17 38.97
CA LEU A 889 14.84 -26.75 40.33
C LEU A 889 13.62 -26.75 41.26
N PRO A 890 13.82 -26.69 42.59
CA PRO A 890 12.75 -26.32 43.52
C PRO A 890 12.14 -24.95 43.15
N GLU A 891 10.86 -24.76 43.46
CA GLU A 891 10.18 -23.48 43.32
C GLU A 891 9.67 -23.03 44.70
N PHE A 892 10.13 -21.88 45.16
CA PHE A 892 9.76 -21.29 46.45
C PHE A 892 8.97 -20.00 46.23
N GLY A 893 7.82 -19.87 46.88
CA GLY A 893 6.99 -18.66 46.80
C GLY A 893 5.73 -18.78 45.96
N VAL A 894 5.44 -17.72 45.21
CA VAL A 894 4.26 -17.66 44.34
C VAL A 894 4.58 -18.37 43.03
N ARG A 895 4.07 -19.60 42.90
CA ARG A 895 4.28 -20.48 41.75
C ARG A 895 4.13 -19.74 40.42
N SER A 896 5.13 -19.91 39.56
CA SER A 896 5.16 -19.33 38.22
C SER A 896 4.12 -19.92 37.26
N GLY A 897 3.63 -21.13 37.55
CA GLY A 897 2.72 -21.88 36.67
C GLY A 897 3.40 -22.99 35.86
N LEU A 898 4.73 -23.01 35.78
CA LEU A 898 5.48 -24.16 35.25
C LEU A 898 5.27 -25.38 36.15
N ALA A 899 5.03 -26.54 35.55
CA ALA A 899 4.98 -27.80 36.29
C ALA A 899 6.41 -28.30 36.61
N PRO A 900 6.63 -29.01 37.74
CA PRO A 900 7.94 -29.60 38.06
C PRO A 900 8.41 -30.59 36.99
N ALA A 901 9.72 -30.65 36.76
CA ALA A 901 10.33 -31.65 35.88
C ALA A 901 10.18 -33.07 36.43
N ASP A 902 9.93 -34.01 35.52
CA ASP A 902 9.94 -35.43 35.83
C ASP A 902 11.38 -35.86 36.16
N ARG A 903 11.55 -36.76 37.14
CA ARG A 903 12.84 -37.19 37.67
C ARG A 903 13.09 -38.67 37.41
N ASP A 904 14.34 -39.03 37.20
CA ASP A 904 14.79 -40.40 36.99
C ASP A 904 14.92 -41.20 38.31
N GLY A 905 15.36 -42.46 38.22
CA GLY A 905 15.56 -43.33 39.38
C GLY A 905 16.69 -42.92 40.33
N SER A 906 17.47 -41.88 40.00
CA SER A 906 18.46 -41.24 40.88
C SER A 906 17.97 -39.91 41.48
N GLY A 907 16.77 -39.45 41.10
CA GLY A 907 16.20 -38.17 41.53
C GLY A 907 16.64 -36.97 40.69
N LEU A 908 17.39 -37.18 39.61
CA LEU A 908 17.85 -36.13 38.70
C LEU A 908 16.78 -35.83 37.63
N PRO A 909 16.71 -34.59 37.08
CA PRO A 909 15.79 -34.27 35.98
C PRO A 909 16.07 -35.14 34.75
N VAL A 910 15.02 -35.72 34.16
CA VAL A 910 15.13 -36.56 32.95
C VAL A 910 15.71 -35.74 31.78
N GLU A 911 16.60 -36.33 30.98
CA GLU A 911 17.21 -35.60 29.86
C GLU A 911 16.15 -35.11 28.84
N PRO A 912 16.21 -33.84 28.38
CA PRO A 912 15.32 -33.33 27.33
C PRO A 912 15.24 -34.22 26.08
N ASN A 913 16.36 -34.80 25.60
CA ASN A 913 16.37 -35.72 24.45
C ASN A 913 15.57 -37.03 24.70
N ALA A 914 15.44 -37.46 25.96
CA ALA A 914 14.63 -38.62 26.34
C ALA A 914 13.13 -38.29 26.41
N ILE A 915 12.77 -37.03 26.65
CA ILE A 915 11.39 -36.52 26.63
C ILE A 915 10.95 -36.21 25.18
N ASP A 916 11.78 -35.48 24.44
CA ASP A 916 11.59 -35.18 23.01
C ASP A 916 12.90 -35.44 22.23
N ARG A 917 12.85 -36.41 21.32
CA ARG A 917 14.00 -36.85 20.52
C ARG A 917 14.44 -35.85 19.46
N ASP A 918 13.60 -34.87 19.11
CA ASP A 918 13.95 -33.81 18.17
C ASP A 918 14.90 -32.77 18.82
N ILE A 919 15.11 -32.82 20.15
CA ILE A 919 16.08 -32.00 20.87
C ILE A 919 17.50 -32.56 20.67
N PRO A 920 18.44 -31.83 20.04
CA PRO A 920 19.80 -32.32 19.82
C PRO A 920 20.52 -32.69 21.12
N PHE A 921 21.22 -33.82 21.14
CA PHE A 921 21.94 -34.33 22.33
C PHE A 921 22.84 -33.28 23.01
N GLN A 922 23.55 -32.46 22.22
CA GLN A 922 24.41 -31.39 22.77
C GLN A 922 23.61 -30.31 23.52
N ILE A 923 22.39 -30.02 23.09
CA ILE A 923 21.49 -29.05 23.74
C ILE A 923 20.89 -29.67 25.01
N SER A 924 20.43 -30.92 24.93
CA SER A 924 19.96 -31.73 26.07
C SER A 924 21.01 -31.79 27.19
N ALA A 925 22.24 -32.18 26.83
CA ALA A 925 23.34 -32.34 27.78
C ALA A 925 23.75 -31.00 28.44
N VAL A 926 23.72 -29.88 27.72
CA VAL A 926 24.03 -28.56 28.30
C VAL A 926 22.95 -28.11 29.28
N ALA A 927 21.66 -28.31 28.97
CA ALA A 927 20.57 -27.96 29.88
C ALA A 927 20.64 -28.75 31.20
N VAL A 928 20.85 -30.06 31.13
CA VAL A 928 20.91 -30.94 32.31
C VAL A 928 22.18 -30.71 33.14
N ARG A 929 23.35 -30.62 32.50
CA ARG A 929 24.64 -30.43 33.18
C ARG A 929 24.81 -29.04 33.80
N ALA A 930 24.03 -28.05 33.38
CA ALA A 930 23.98 -26.77 34.05
C ALA A 930 23.16 -26.83 35.36
N VAL A 931 22.15 -27.71 35.43
CA VAL A 931 21.28 -27.88 36.62
C VAL A 931 21.86 -28.83 37.66
N GLN A 932 22.68 -29.81 37.26
CA GLN A 932 23.37 -30.75 38.15
C GLN A 932 24.54 -30.11 38.89
N GLU A 933 24.66 -30.34 40.20
CA GLU A 933 25.75 -29.79 41.03
C GLU A 933 27.14 -30.23 40.52
N ASP A 934 27.32 -31.52 40.23
CA ASP A 934 28.54 -32.10 39.65
C ASP A 934 28.56 -32.12 38.10
N GLY A 935 27.64 -31.40 37.42
CA GLY A 935 27.48 -31.46 35.97
C GLY A 935 28.67 -30.96 35.13
N GLY A 936 29.69 -30.39 35.79
CA GLY A 936 30.99 -30.03 35.19
C GLY A 936 31.05 -28.63 34.56
N ILE A 937 29.95 -27.88 34.52
CA ILE A 937 29.91 -26.51 33.99
C ILE A 937 30.22 -25.52 35.12
N ARG A 938 31.51 -25.25 35.37
CA ARG A 938 31.98 -24.44 36.52
C ARG A 938 32.10 -22.92 36.29
N SER A 939 31.62 -22.40 35.15
CA SER A 939 31.52 -20.93 34.96
C SER A 939 30.48 -20.56 33.90
N ALA A 940 29.90 -19.36 34.02
CA ALA A 940 29.01 -18.80 33.01
C ALA A 940 29.71 -18.60 31.64
N SER A 941 31.03 -18.36 31.62
CA SER A 941 31.84 -18.34 30.40
C SER A 941 31.90 -19.72 29.72
N THR A 942 32.04 -20.81 30.51
CA THR A 942 31.99 -22.18 30.00
C THR A 942 30.60 -22.49 29.44
N LEU A 943 29.54 -22.10 30.15
CA LEU A 943 28.16 -22.26 29.70
C LEU A 943 27.90 -21.50 28.38
N LEU A 944 28.30 -20.22 28.29
CA LEU A 944 28.16 -19.41 27.08
C LEU A 944 28.89 -20.04 25.88
N ASN A 945 30.13 -20.52 26.08
CA ASN A 945 30.87 -21.21 25.03
C ASN A 945 30.16 -22.49 24.57
N LEU A 946 29.58 -23.28 25.49
CA LEU A 946 28.81 -24.48 25.16
C LEU A 946 27.51 -24.16 24.39
N LEU A 947 26.78 -23.11 24.79
CA LEU A 947 25.58 -22.64 24.07
C LEU A 947 25.94 -22.18 22.65
N GLN A 948 27.03 -21.43 22.49
CA GLN A 948 27.53 -20.99 21.17
C GLN A 948 27.99 -22.17 20.32
N GLN A 949 28.69 -23.16 20.89
CA GLN A 949 29.09 -24.38 20.18
C GLN A 949 27.88 -25.21 19.73
N ALA A 950 26.90 -25.43 20.61
CA ALA A 950 25.68 -26.17 20.27
C ALA A 950 24.88 -25.47 19.14
N THR A 951 24.80 -24.13 19.17
CA THR A 951 24.23 -23.35 18.06
C THR A 951 25.01 -23.57 16.77
N ALA A 952 26.34 -23.46 16.82
CA ALA A 952 27.22 -23.58 15.65
C ALA A 952 27.38 -25.01 15.11
N VAL A 953 26.93 -26.03 15.85
CA VAL A 953 26.78 -27.42 15.36
C VAL A 953 25.40 -27.61 14.74
N ALA A 954 24.32 -27.11 15.36
CA ALA A 954 22.98 -27.14 14.76
C ALA A 954 22.95 -26.43 13.39
N ASP A 955 23.53 -25.23 13.30
CA ASP A 955 23.71 -24.46 12.06
C ASP A 955 24.52 -25.21 10.97
N ARG A 956 25.24 -26.30 11.31
CA ARG A 956 25.90 -27.20 10.34
C ARG A 956 25.10 -28.47 10.07
N THR A 957 24.36 -28.98 11.04
CA THR A 957 23.54 -30.20 10.89
C THR A 957 22.37 -29.94 9.94
N GLU A 958 21.77 -28.75 9.94
CA GLU A 958 20.77 -28.35 8.93
C GLU A 958 21.32 -28.29 7.48
N VAL A 959 22.65 -28.27 7.31
CA VAL A 959 23.33 -28.26 5.99
C VAL A 959 23.63 -29.67 5.50
N LEU A 960 23.60 -30.68 6.37
CA LEU A 960 23.79 -32.09 6.03
C LEU A 960 22.45 -32.75 5.71
N GLY A 961 22.08 -32.76 4.44
CA GLY A 961 21.04 -33.65 3.94
C GLY A 961 21.45 -35.13 4.05
N PRO A 962 20.53 -36.08 3.79
CA PRO A 962 20.85 -37.51 3.75
C PRO A 962 22.03 -37.80 2.83
N ILE A 963 22.94 -38.68 3.27
CA ILE A 963 24.13 -39.03 2.51
C ILE A 963 23.73 -40.02 1.40
N ASP A 964 23.62 -39.52 0.17
CA ASP A 964 23.67 -40.34 -1.04
C ASP A 964 25.15 -40.64 -1.37
N ASP A 965 25.51 -41.93 -1.48
CA ASP A 965 26.86 -42.39 -1.78
C ASP A 965 27.26 -42.16 -3.26
N SER A 966 27.61 -40.92 -3.61
CA SER A 966 28.35 -40.59 -4.85
C SER A 966 29.03 -39.21 -4.79
N PRO A 967 30.37 -39.13 -4.68
CA PRO A 967 31.09 -37.85 -4.75
C PRO A 967 31.12 -37.32 -6.21
N PRO A 968 30.67 -36.09 -6.48
CA PRO A 968 30.82 -35.48 -7.80
C PRO A 968 32.29 -35.18 -8.10
N PRO A 969 32.74 -35.26 -9.38
CA PRO A 969 34.14 -35.11 -9.74
C PRO A 969 34.67 -33.70 -9.46
N ALA A 970 35.85 -33.62 -8.85
CA ALA A 970 36.47 -32.35 -8.46
C ALA A 970 36.88 -31.51 -9.69
N ALA A 971 36.31 -30.30 -9.81
CA ALA A 971 36.70 -29.35 -10.84
C ALA A 971 38.15 -28.84 -10.63
N PRO A 972 38.93 -28.58 -11.70
CA PRO A 972 40.32 -28.14 -11.56
C PRO A 972 40.46 -26.80 -10.83
N ARG A 973 41.43 -26.71 -9.91
CA ARG A 973 41.85 -25.43 -9.30
C ARG A 973 42.65 -24.61 -10.32
N VAL A 974 41.99 -23.69 -11.01
CA VAL A 974 42.66 -22.70 -11.87
C VAL A 974 43.24 -21.59 -11.00
N THR A 975 44.52 -21.72 -10.63
CA THR A 975 45.28 -20.65 -9.97
C THR A 975 45.85 -19.68 -11.02
N GLY A 976 45.35 -18.44 -11.03
CA GLY A 976 45.99 -17.31 -11.72
C GLY A 976 45.26 -16.75 -12.95
N ASP A 977 44.12 -16.06 -12.76
CA ASP A 977 43.65 -15.05 -13.74
C ASP A 977 42.77 -13.91 -13.15
N GLU A 978 42.98 -13.56 -11.88
CA GLU A 978 42.19 -12.50 -11.22
C GLU A 978 42.44 -11.10 -11.80
N HIS A 979 43.65 -10.82 -12.30
CA HIS A 979 44.02 -9.49 -12.78
C HIS A 979 43.37 -9.14 -14.14
N LEU A 980 43.26 -10.07 -15.10
CA LEU A 980 42.61 -9.81 -16.38
C LEU A 980 41.08 -9.77 -16.27
N THR A 981 40.50 -10.62 -15.40
CA THR A 981 39.06 -10.63 -15.14
C THR A 981 38.57 -9.35 -14.45
N LEU A 982 39.37 -8.75 -13.55
CA LEU A 982 39.09 -7.44 -12.95
C LEU A 982 39.11 -6.30 -13.98
N ALA A 983 40.03 -6.31 -14.96
CA ALA A 983 40.08 -5.32 -16.03
C ALA A 983 38.84 -5.38 -16.95
N ARG A 984 38.44 -6.59 -17.38
CA ARG A 984 37.20 -6.81 -18.15
C ARG A 984 35.96 -6.42 -17.33
N ARG A 985 35.90 -6.71 -16.03
CA ARG A 985 34.83 -6.25 -15.12
C ARG A 985 34.75 -4.72 -15.06
N ARG A 986 35.87 -4.01 -14.88
CA ARG A 986 35.88 -2.53 -14.88
C ARG A 986 35.35 -1.99 -16.21
N ARG A 987 35.80 -2.50 -17.36
CA ARG A 987 35.32 -2.07 -18.67
C ARG A 987 33.81 -2.30 -18.85
N ASN A 988 33.30 -3.46 -18.45
CA ASN A 988 31.86 -3.76 -18.58
C ASN A 988 31.00 -2.98 -17.57
N LEU A 989 31.51 -2.66 -16.37
CA LEU A 989 30.86 -1.71 -15.44
C LEU A 989 30.85 -0.29 -16.01
N MET A 990 31.94 0.15 -16.66
CA MET A 990 32.02 1.48 -17.28
C MET A 990 31.07 1.59 -18.47
N ILE A 991 30.94 0.54 -19.30
CA ILE A 991 29.96 0.48 -20.40
C ILE A 991 28.53 0.47 -19.84
N GLY A 992 28.23 -0.33 -18.82
CA GLY A 992 26.89 -0.34 -18.20
C GLY A 992 26.56 0.98 -17.48
N GLY A 993 27.55 1.62 -16.87
CA GLY A 993 27.42 2.94 -16.24
C GLY A 993 27.26 4.07 -17.27
N ALA A 994 27.99 4.02 -18.38
CA ALA A 994 27.86 4.94 -19.49
C ALA A 994 26.53 4.75 -20.23
N ALA A 995 26.02 3.52 -20.36
CA ALA A 995 24.68 3.24 -20.89
C ALA A 995 23.59 3.78 -19.95
N ALA A 996 23.71 3.57 -18.63
CA ALA A 996 22.79 4.17 -17.66
C ALA A 996 22.85 5.71 -17.67
N LEU A 997 24.05 6.30 -17.76
CA LEU A 997 24.24 7.74 -17.88
C LEU A 997 23.69 8.27 -19.21
N ALA A 998 23.86 7.56 -20.32
CA ALA A 998 23.28 7.91 -21.61
C ALA A 998 21.75 7.80 -21.60
N ILE A 999 21.17 6.80 -20.92
CA ILE A 999 19.71 6.71 -20.71
C ILE A 999 19.22 7.86 -19.82
N ILE A 1000 19.96 8.23 -18.77
CA ILE A 1000 19.65 9.41 -17.94
C ILE A 1000 19.77 10.70 -18.75
N VAL A 1001 20.80 10.86 -19.58
CA VAL A 1001 20.99 12.03 -20.45
C VAL A 1001 19.93 12.08 -21.55
N VAL A 1002 19.54 10.96 -22.16
CA VAL A 1002 18.42 10.89 -23.12
C VAL A 1002 17.10 11.17 -22.41
N ALA A 1003 16.87 10.66 -21.20
CA ALA A 1003 15.68 11.00 -20.42
C ALA A 1003 15.66 12.48 -20.00
N LEU A 1004 16.81 13.08 -19.67
CA LEU A 1004 16.96 14.51 -19.39
C LEU A 1004 16.84 15.37 -20.66
N LEU A 1005 17.24 14.87 -21.83
CA LEU A 1005 17.06 15.54 -23.13
C LEU A 1005 15.62 15.41 -23.64
N VAL A 1006 14.93 14.30 -23.38
CA VAL A 1006 13.49 14.15 -23.61
C VAL A 1006 12.71 15.03 -22.63
N LEU A 1007 13.08 15.07 -21.35
CA LEU A 1007 12.52 16.00 -20.38
C LEU A 1007 12.78 17.46 -20.81
N ALA A 1008 13.99 17.81 -21.21
CA ALA A 1008 14.34 19.13 -21.71
C ALA A 1008 13.66 19.45 -23.06
N SER A 1009 13.38 18.46 -23.91
CA SER A 1009 12.62 18.65 -25.15
C SER A 1009 11.12 18.82 -24.89
N ILE A 1010 10.55 18.13 -23.91
CA ILE A 1010 9.16 18.32 -23.47
C ILE A 1010 9.02 19.68 -22.77
N VAL A 1011 9.93 20.02 -21.86
CA VAL A 1011 10.04 21.35 -21.24
C VAL A 1011 10.26 22.42 -22.32
N SER A 1012 11.11 22.19 -23.33
CA SER A 1012 11.30 23.13 -24.45
C SER A 1012 10.09 23.22 -25.38
N ARG A 1013 9.26 22.17 -25.51
CA ARG A 1013 7.96 22.23 -26.22
C ARG A 1013 6.85 22.90 -25.39
N ILE A 1014 7.02 23.03 -24.07
CA ILE A 1014 6.11 23.74 -23.16
C ILE A 1014 6.51 25.21 -23.02
N PHE A 1015 7.80 25.49 -22.84
CA PHE A 1015 8.36 26.82 -22.59
C PHE A 1015 9.00 27.49 -23.82
N GLY A 1016 9.17 26.79 -24.94
CA GLY A 1016 9.73 27.37 -26.18
C GLY A 1016 8.85 28.48 -26.77
N ASN A 1017 7.54 28.41 -26.55
CA ASN A 1017 6.60 29.48 -26.91
C ASN A 1017 6.59 30.64 -25.88
N VAL A 1018 7.32 30.53 -24.77
CA VAL A 1018 7.48 31.57 -23.73
C VAL A 1018 8.77 32.40 -23.97
N GLY A 1019 9.46 32.16 -25.09
CA GLY A 1019 10.54 33.03 -25.58
C GLY A 1019 10.04 34.29 -26.31
N GLY A 1020 8.76 34.34 -26.69
CA GLY A 1020 8.09 35.56 -27.12
C GLY A 1020 7.54 36.32 -25.92
N GLY A 1021 7.76 37.63 -25.87
CA GLY A 1021 7.22 38.47 -24.79
C GLY A 1021 5.69 38.50 -24.79
N LEU A 1022 5.09 38.63 -23.61
CA LEU A 1022 3.65 38.83 -23.44
C LEU A 1022 3.21 40.11 -24.17
N ASN A 1023 2.53 39.94 -25.31
CA ASN A 1023 1.93 41.06 -26.03
C ASN A 1023 0.79 41.66 -25.18
N LYS A 1024 0.78 42.99 -25.05
CA LYS A 1024 -0.21 43.72 -24.24
C LYS A 1024 -1.59 43.72 -24.88
N ASP A 1025 -1.67 43.30 -26.15
CA ASP A 1025 -2.85 43.35 -26.99
C ASP A 1025 -3.92 42.32 -26.55
N GLU A 1026 -3.50 41.19 -25.96
CA GLU A 1026 -4.41 40.18 -25.39
C GLU A 1026 -5.06 40.60 -24.06
N LEU A 1027 -4.65 41.74 -23.47
CA LEU A 1027 -5.12 42.22 -22.16
C LEU A 1027 -6.22 43.29 -22.23
N GLY A 1028 -6.70 43.66 -23.42
CA GLY A 1028 -7.94 44.42 -23.59
C GLY A 1028 -7.95 45.85 -23.03
N LEU A 1029 -6.79 46.47 -22.84
CA LEU A 1029 -6.64 47.80 -22.24
C LEU A 1029 -6.09 48.84 -23.23
N ASN A 1030 -6.98 49.42 -24.05
CA ASN A 1030 -6.78 50.74 -24.67
C ASN A 1030 -8.12 51.38 -25.06
N GLY A 1031 -8.18 52.72 -24.99
CA GLY A 1031 -9.34 53.52 -25.40
C GLY A 1031 -9.35 53.87 -26.90
N PRO A 1032 -10.38 54.59 -27.38
CA PRO A 1032 -10.54 54.90 -28.81
C PRO A 1032 -9.63 56.03 -29.30
N GLY A 1033 -9.05 55.84 -30.49
CA GLY A 1033 -8.16 56.81 -31.16
C GLY A 1033 -6.69 56.66 -30.75
N SER A 1034 -5.71 56.91 -31.62
CA SER A 1034 -5.76 57.39 -33.01
C SER A 1034 -4.59 56.82 -33.84
N SER A 1035 -4.77 56.74 -35.15
CA SER A 1035 -3.80 56.14 -36.07
C SER A 1035 -2.57 57.02 -36.32
N SER A 1036 -1.37 56.43 -36.24
CA SER A 1036 -0.20 56.91 -36.98
C SER A 1036 0.56 55.72 -37.58
N SER A 1037 1.15 55.93 -38.75
CA SER A 1037 1.58 54.84 -39.65
C SER A 1037 3.08 54.57 -39.63
N SER A 1038 3.47 53.30 -39.70
CA SER A 1038 4.75 52.89 -40.29
C SER A 1038 4.50 51.93 -41.45
N SER A 1039 4.79 52.39 -42.67
CA SER A 1039 4.55 51.64 -43.90
C SER A 1039 5.72 50.70 -44.22
N SER A 1040 5.41 49.46 -44.58
CA SER A 1040 6.28 48.63 -45.41
C SER A 1040 5.52 48.27 -46.69
N SER A 1041 6.05 48.72 -47.82
CA SER A 1041 5.33 48.77 -49.11
C SER A 1041 5.47 47.46 -49.89
N ALA A 1042 4.58 46.50 -49.63
CA ALA A 1042 4.35 45.37 -50.53
C ALA A 1042 3.47 45.83 -51.72
N ASN A 1043 4.09 46.09 -52.88
CA ASN A 1043 3.33 46.42 -54.09
C ASN A 1043 2.37 45.26 -54.48
N PRO A 1044 1.08 45.54 -54.76
CA PRO A 1044 0.13 44.52 -55.20
C PRO A 1044 0.55 43.89 -56.55
N ALA A 1045 -0.16 42.85 -56.98
CA ALA A 1045 -0.01 42.34 -58.34
C ALA A 1045 -0.41 43.43 -59.37
N PRO A 1046 0.32 43.59 -60.49
CA PRO A 1046 -0.12 44.50 -61.55
C PRO A 1046 -1.49 44.05 -62.09
N ALA A 1047 -2.32 45.03 -62.41
CA ALA A 1047 -3.71 44.86 -62.84
C ALA A 1047 -3.86 43.76 -63.91
N GLY A 1048 -4.79 42.82 -63.70
CA GLY A 1048 -5.07 41.73 -64.65
C GLY A 1048 -3.97 40.67 -64.84
N SER A 1049 -2.92 40.64 -64.02
CA SER A 1049 -1.89 39.59 -64.07
C SER A 1049 -2.37 38.26 -63.45
N VAL A 1050 -1.81 37.14 -63.95
CA VAL A 1050 -2.06 35.80 -63.38
C VAL A 1050 -1.12 35.56 -62.21
N VAL A 1051 -1.68 35.12 -61.09
CA VAL A 1051 -1.02 34.79 -59.84
C VAL A 1051 -1.24 33.29 -59.59
N LYS A 1052 -0.21 32.47 -59.87
CA LYS A 1052 -0.23 31.06 -59.47
C LYS A 1052 -0.11 30.96 -57.94
N PRO A 1053 -0.94 30.13 -57.27
CA PRO A 1053 -0.74 29.79 -55.86
C PRO A 1053 0.63 29.13 -55.62
N THR A 1054 1.20 29.30 -54.43
CA THR A 1054 2.46 28.65 -54.01
C THR A 1054 2.24 27.36 -53.23
N ARG A 1055 1.03 27.13 -52.72
CA ARG A 1055 0.65 25.92 -51.97
C ARG A 1055 -0.86 25.73 -52.01
N ALA A 1056 -1.28 24.47 -52.10
CA ALA A 1056 -2.64 24.04 -51.85
C ALA A 1056 -2.67 23.08 -50.65
N THR A 1057 -3.72 23.15 -49.83
CA THR A 1057 -3.98 22.25 -48.70
C THR A 1057 -5.49 22.04 -48.55
N VAL A 1058 -5.93 20.80 -48.35
CA VAL A 1058 -7.35 20.49 -48.14
C VAL A 1058 -7.85 21.11 -46.83
N PHE A 1059 -9.08 21.61 -46.88
CA PHE A 1059 -9.85 22.13 -45.77
C PHE A 1059 -11.16 21.35 -45.67
N SER A 1060 -11.21 20.46 -44.67
CA SER A 1060 -12.42 19.78 -44.23
C SER A 1060 -12.67 20.21 -42.78
N PRO A 1061 -13.73 20.99 -42.48
CA PRO A 1061 -14.03 21.40 -41.11
C PRO A 1061 -14.71 20.28 -40.29
N ASP A 1062 -15.40 19.35 -40.97
CA ASP A 1062 -16.25 18.33 -40.37
C ASP A 1062 -15.79 16.92 -40.80
N GLY A 1063 -14.59 16.52 -40.35
CA GLY A 1063 -14.03 15.19 -40.59
C GLY A 1063 -12.65 15.20 -41.26
N ASP A 1064 -12.13 14.02 -41.57
CA ASP A 1064 -10.80 13.87 -42.18
C ASP A 1064 -10.77 14.41 -43.63
N PRO A 1065 -9.65 15.04 -44.06
CA PRO A 1065 -9.55 15.69 -45.37
C PRO A 1065 -9.24 14.70 -46.51
N ASP A 1066 -10.09 14.67 -47.54
CA ASP A 1066 -9.99 13.71 -48.65
C ASP A 1066 -8.69 13.89 -49.45
N ASN A 1067 -7.95 12.80 -49.65
CA ASN A 1067 -6.73 12.74 -50.46
C ASN A 1067 -5.74 13.90 -50.20
N ALA A 1068 -5.58 14.32 -48.94
CA ALA A 1068 -4.82 15.54 -48.60
C ALA A 1068 -3.36 15.58 -49.08
N SER A 1069 -2.76 14.43 -49.41
CA SER A 1069 -1.43 14.32 -50.01
C SER A 1069 -1.37 14.75 -51.49
N THR A 1070 -2.47 14.65 -52.24
CA THR A 1070 -2.54 15.07 -53.65
C THR A 1070 -3.03 16.50 -53.85
N ALA A 1071 -3.30 17.26 -52.78
CA ALA A 1071 -3.79 18.64 -52.84
C ALA A 1071 -2.96 19.56 -53.78
N GLY A 1072 -1.64 19.34 -53.87
CA GLY A 1072 -0.74 20.07 -54.77
C GLY A 1072 -1.04 19.87 -56.27
N GLN A 1073 -1.68 18.76 -56.65
CA GLN A 1073 -2.09 18.46 -58.03
C GLN A 1073 -3.25 19.33 -58.52
N ALA A 1074 -3.81 20.18 -57.66
CA ALA A 1074 -4.74 21.22 -58.09
C ALA A 1074 -4.04 22.45 -58.69
N ILE A 1075 -2.71 22.57 -58.58
CA ILE A 1075 -1.93 23.78 -58.93
C ILE A 1075 -0.55 23.50 -59.55
N ASP A 1076 -0.24 22.25 -59.92
CA ASP A 1076 1.11 21.83 -60.34
C ASP A 1076 1.48 22.24 -61.78
N GLY A 1077 0.50 22.45 -62.66
CA GLY A 1077 0.71 22.81 -64.06
C GLY A 1077 0.53 21.65 -65.05
N ASP A 1078 0.05 20.48 -64.60
CA ASP A 1078 -0.16 19.30 -65.44
C ASP A 1078 -1.65 18.98 -65.58
N PRO A 1079 -2.27 19.14 -66.76
CA PRO A 1079 -3.70 18.88 -66.96
C PRO A 1079 -4.07 17.38 -66.89
N THR A 1080 -3.11 16.48 -66.67
CA THR A 1080 -3.34 15.04 -66.46
C THR A 1080 -3.41 14.64 -64.98
N THR A 1081 -3.00 15.52 -64.06
CA THR A 1081 -3.16 15.35 -62.61
C THR A 1081 -4.33 16.19 -62.09
N ALA A 1082 -4.89 15.79 -60.94
CA ALA A 1082 -5.94 16.53 -60.24
C ALA A 1082 -6.01 16.09 -58.78
N TRP A 1083 -6.30 17.02 -57.86
CA TRP A 1083 -6.82 16.63 -56.55
C TRP A 1083 -8.28 16.17 -56.71
N ALA A 1084 -8.70 15.16 -55.96
CA ALA A 1084 -10.08 14.68 -55.97
C ALA A 1084 -10.56 14.33 -54.57
N THR A 1085 -11.86 14.48 -54.33
CA THR A 1085 -12.54 13.97 -53.14
C THR A 1085 -12.50 12.43 -53.11
N GLU A 1086 -12.91 11.84 -52.01
CA GLU A 1086 -13.28 10.43 -51.98
C GLU A 1086 -14.58 10.17 -52.78
N VAL A 1087 -14.94 8.89 -52.90
CA VAL A 1087 -16.14 8.43 -53.60
C VAL A 1087 -17.25 8.20 -52.57
N TYR A 1088 -18.26 9.06 -52.59
CA TYR A 1088 -19.35 9.03 -51.62
C TYR A 1088 -20.56 8.24 -52.15
N THR A 1089 -21.14 7.39 -51.30
CA THR A 1089 -22.30 6.55 -51.64
C THR A 1089 -23.65 7.23 -51.39
N ASP A 1090 -23.70 8.21 -50.48
CA ASP A 1090 -24.90 8.98 -50.13
C ASP A 1090 -24.52 10.46 -50.07
N ALA A 1091 -24.80 11.18 -51.15
CA ALA A 1091 -23.85 12.19 -51.66
C ALA A 1091 -24.48 13.50 -52.16
N VAL A 1092 -25.75 13.77 -51.87
CA VAL A 1092 -26.48 14.93 -52.42
C VAL A 1092 -27.01 15.79 -51.26
N PRO A 1093 -26.37 16.93 -50.91
CA PRO A 1093 -25.19 17.55 -51.53
C PRO A 1093 -23.84 17.00 -51.07
N PHE A 1094 -23.80 16.33 -49.91
CA PHE A 1094 -22.73 15.58 -49.25
C PHE A 1094 -23.42 14.71 -48.16
N PRO A 1095 -22.75 13.69 -47.59
CA PRO A 1095 -23.32 12.91 -46.48
C PRO A 1095 -23.59 13.78 -45.25
N SER A 1096 -24.52 13.38 -44.38
CA SER A 1096 -24.94 14.16 -43.19
C SER A 1096 -23.86 14.40 -42.12
N PHE A 1097 -22.63 13.91 -42.31
CA PHE A 1097 -21.47 14.12 -41.44
C PHE A 1097 -20.40 15.06 -42.04
N LYS A 1098 -20.50 15.46 -43.32
CA LYS A 1098 -19.63 16.47 -43.97
C LYS A 1098 -20.50 17.60 -44.54
N VAL A 1099 -20.28 18.84 -44.09
CA VAL A 1099 -21.00 20.02 -44.62
C VAL A 1099 -20.47 20.46 -46.01
N GLY A 1100 -19.25 20.04 -46.34
CA GLY A 1100 -18.58 20.25 -47.62
C GLY A 1100 -17.07 20.06 -47.46
N GLU A 1101 -16.30 20.39 -48.49
CA GLU A 1101 -14.83 20.30 -48.45
C GLU A 1101 -14.19 21.24 -49.47
N GLY A 1102 -12.94 21.69 -49.25
CA GLY A 1102 -12.29 22.59 -50.20
C GLY A 1102 -10.77 22.59 -50.18
N LEU A 1103 -10.18 23.46 -51.00
CA LEU A 1103 -8.74 23.71 -51.05
C LEU A 1103 -8.43 25.14 -50.60
N ILE A 1104 -7.62 25.28 -49.56
CA ILE A 1104 -6.96 26.54 -49.20
C ILE A 1104 -5.73 26.70 -50.09
N LEU A 1105 -5.70 27.81 -50.83
CA LEU A 1105 -4.63 28.21 -51.73
C LEU A 1105 -3.86 29.38 -51.12
N GLN A 1106 -2.57 29.21 -50.88
CA GLN A 1106 -1.68 30.30 -50.48
C GLN A 1106 -1.20 31.06 -51.72
N LEU A 1107 -1.34 32.38 -51.71
CA LEU A 1107 -0.85 33.26 -52.77
C LEU A 1107 0.54 33.81 -52.43
N PRO A 1108 1.46 33.98 -53.41
CA PRO A 1108 2.82 34.47 -53.16
C PRO A 1108 2.88 35.91 -52.61
N LYS A 1109 1.79 36.68 -52.76
CA LYS A 1109 1.62 38.02 -52.18
C LYS A 1109 0.13 38.37 -52.06
N PRO A 1110 -0.26 39.30 -51.15
CA PRO A 1110 -1.62 39.78 -51.04
C PRO A 1110 -2.14 40.28 -52.39
N THR A 1111 -3.26 39.72 -52.84
CA THR A 1111 -3.81 39.95 -54.19
C THR A 1111 -5.30 40.24 -54.11
N VAL A 1112 -5.75 41.31 -54.77
CA VAL A 1112 -7.17 41.58 -55.00
C VAL A 1112 -7.64 40.65 -56.11
N VAL A 1113 -8.48 39.67 -55.79
CA VAL A 1113 -8.88 38.61 -56.74
C VAL A 1113 -10.08 39.07 -57.58
N GLY A 1114 -9.88 39.17 -58.90
CA GLY A 1114 -10.94 39.51 -59.86
C GLY A 1114 -11.53 38.29 -60.58
N GLN A 1115 -10.76 37.21 -60.70
CA GLN A 1115 -11.18 35.98 -61.38
C GLN A 1115 -10.40 34.78 -60.82
N VAL A 1116 -11.03 33.60 -60.81
CA VAL A 1116 -10.37 32.30 -60.62
C VAL A 1116 -10.70 31.42 -61.82
N THR A 1117 -9.73 30.63 -62.29
CA THR A 1117 -9.94 29.59 -63.30
C THR A 1117 -9.71 28.23 -62.69
N ILE A 1118 -10.51 27.23 -63.05
CA ILE A 1118 -10.47 25.88 -62.49
C ILE A 1118 -10.89 24.87 -63.57
N ASP A 1119 -10.11 23.81 -63.73
CA ASP A 1119 -10.46 22.67 -64.56
C ASP A 1119 -11.08 21.56 -63.70
N THR A 1120 -12.07 20.85 -64.24
CA THR A 1120 -12.68 19.70 -63.55
C THR A 1120 -13.15 18.62 -64.53
N PRO A 1121 -13.01 17.32 -64.19
CA PRO A 1121 -13.69 16.23 -64.89
C PRO A 1121 -15.14 16.03 -64.41
N SER A 1122 -15.56 16.73 -63.36
CA SER A 1122 -16.83 16.47 -62.66
C SER A 1122 -18.02 17.26 -63.22
N THR A 1123 -19.19 16.65 -63.20
CA THR A 1123 -20.46 17.27 -63.64
C THR A 1123 -21.34 17.59 -62.43
N GLY A 1124 -21.81 18.83 -62.34
CA GLY A 1124 -22.79 19.27 -61.32
C GLY A 1124 -22.20 19.77 -60.00
N THR A 1125 -20.87 19.65 -59.81
CA THR A 1125 -20.15 20.17 -58.65
C THR A 1125 -20.38 21.68 -58.51
N LYS A 1126 -20.69 22.16 -57.29
CA LYS A 1126 -20.82 23.59 -56.99
C LYS A 1126 -19.75 24.04 -56.02
N ILE A 1127 -19.16 25.20 -56.30
CA ILE A 1127 -18.10 25.76 -55.49
C ILE A 1127 -18.29 27.25 -55.16
N GLU A 1128 -17.84 27.66 -53.99
CA GLU A 1128 -17.69 29.05 -53.56
C GLU A 1128 -16.22 29.46 -53.56
N ILE A 1129 -15.95 30.73 -53.85
CA ILE A 1129 -14.62 31.32 -53.66
C ILE A 1129 -14.68 32.21 -52.41
N ARG A 1130 -13.85 31.93 -51.42
CA ARG A 1130 -13.87 32.61 -50.10
C ARG A 1130 -12.46 33.07 -49.71
N ALA A 1131 -12.33 34.16 -48.94
CA ALA A 1131 -11.06 34.61 -48.36
C ALA A 1131 -10.90 34.07 -46.95
N ALA A 1132 -9.68 33.63 -46.60
CA ALA A 1132 -9.34 33.25 -45.23
C ALA A 1132 -8.24 34.18 -44.68
N SER A 1133 -8.41 34.65 -43.43
CA SER A 1133 -7.43 35.47 -42.73
C SER A 1133 -6.13 34.70 -42.42
N THR A 1134 -6.22 33.38 -42.28
CA THR A 1134 -5.10 32.45 -42.07
C THR A 1134 -5.06 31.39 -43.18
N ALA A 1135 -3.94 30.67 -43.26
CA ALA A 1135 -3.78 29.51 -44.15
C ALA A 1135 -4.39 28.22 -43.59
N SER A 1136 -5.06 28.27 -42.44
CA SER A 1136 -5.67 27.13 -41.76
C SER A 1136 -6.82 27.64 -40.87
N PRO A 1137 -7.95 28.08 -41.47
CA PRO A 1137 -9.16 28.38 -40.72
C PRO A 1137 -9.66 27.12 -40.00
N ALA A 1138 -10.36 27.30 -38.87
CA ALA A 1138 -10.88 26.19 -38.07
C ALA A 1138 -12.34 25.84 -38.45
N LYS A 1139 -13.09 26.81 -38.98
CA LYS A 1139 -14.48 26.67 -39.44
C LYS A 1139 -14.69 27.40 -40.76
N LEU A 1140 -15.73 27.01 -41.50
CA LEU A 1140 -16.13 27.70 -42.73
C LEU A 1140 -16.51 29.17 -42.45
N ASP A 1141 -17.10 29.43 -41.28
CA ASP A 1141 -17.49 30.77 -40.81
C ASP A 1141 -16.30 31.71 -40.57
N ASP A 1142 -15.08 31.18 -40.41
CA ASP A 1142 -13.85 31.98 -40.32
C ASP A 1142 -13.43 32.58 -41.69
N THR A 1143 -14.22 32.34 -42.75
CA THR A 1143 -13.90 32.71 -44.13
C THR A 1143 -15.01 33.52 -44.81
N THR A 1144 -14.63 34.61 -45.49
CA THR A 1144 -15.55 35.57 -46.13
C THR A 1144 -15.82 35.20 -47.59
N VAL A 1145 -17.08 35.06 -47.99
CA VAL A 1145 -17.44 34.79 -49.41
C VAL A 1145 -17.02 35.94 -50.33
N LEU A 1146 -16.29 35.63 -51.40
CA LEU A 1146 -15.90 36.55 -52.48
C LEU A 1146 -16.66 36.29 -53.80
N ALA A 1147 -17.09 35.04 -54.02
CA ALA A 1147 -18.03 34.65 -55.06
C ALA A 1147 -18.96 33.53 -54.54
N PRO A 1148 -20.30 33.65 -54.73
CA PRO A 1148 -21.27 32.65 -54.29
C PRO A 1148 -21.21 31.37 -55.14
N ALA A 1149 -21.94 30.33 -54.70
CA ALA A 1149 -21.91 28.98 -55.27
C ALA A 1149 -22.09 28.93 -56.81
N PHE A 1150 -20.99 28.74 -57.53
CA PHE A 1150 -20.90 28.60 -58.98
C PHE A 1150 -20.95 27.12 -59.36
N THR A 1151 -21.76 26.75 -60.34
CA THR A 1151 -21.85 25.35 -60.82
C THR A 1151 -20.83 25.12 -61.92
N LEU A 1152 -19.88 24.20 -61.69
CA LEU A 1152 -18.84 23.86 -62.64
C LEU A 1152 -19.38 22.97 -63.78
N LYS A 1153 -18.76 23.12 -64.95
CA LYS A 1153 -18.92 22.25 -66.12
C LYS A 1153 -17.65 21.43 -66.32
N PRO A 1154 -17.71 20.21 -66.89
CA PRO A 1154 -16.52 19.48 -67.30
C PRO A 1154 -15.62 20.30 -68.24
N GLY A 1155 -14.31 20.26 -68.01
CA GLY A 1155 -13.32 21.11 -68.66
C GLY A 1155 -13.04 22.42 -67.91
N HIS A 1156 -12.64 23.45 -68.66
CA HIS A 1156 -12.16 24.73 -68.13
C HIS A 1156 -13.31 25.64 -67.67
N ASN A 1157 -13.24 26.16 -66.43
CA ASN A 1157 -14.22 27.08 -65.85
C ASN A 1157 -13.58 28.43 -65.52
N VAL A 1158 -14.37 29.50 -65.72
CA VAL A 1158 -14.01 30.90 -65.43
C VAL A 1158 -15.00 31.47 -64.43
N ILE A 1159 -14.51 31.85 -63.26
CA ILE A 1159 -15.32 32.29 -62.12
C ILE A 1159 -14.98 33.77 -61.82
N PRO A 1160 -15.90 34.72 -62.06
CA PRO A 1160 -15.67 36.12 -61.70
C PRO A 1160 -15.79 36.31 -60.18
N VAL A 1161 -14.89 37.10 -59.60
CA VAL A 1161 -14.78 37.30 -58.15
C VAL A 1161 -14.82 38.80 -57.84
N LYS A 1162 -15.56 39.19 -56.79
CA LYS A 1162 -15.71 40.60 -56.38
C LYS A 1162 -14.96 40.86 -55.07
N ALA A 1163 -13.65 40.63 -55.05
CA ALA A 1163 -12.84 40.93 -53.87
C ALA A 1163 -12.67 42.44 -53.69
N GLY A 1164 -13.28 43.01 -52.65
CA GLY A 1164 -13.10 44.42 -52.26
C GLY A 1164 -11.81 44.70 -51.46
N SER A 1165 -10.96 43.70 -51.26
CA SER A 1165 -9.71 43.79 -50.47
C SER A 1165 -8.74 42.69 -50.89
N PRO A 1166 -7.41 42.88 -50.73
CA PRO A 1166 -6.43 41.86 -51.07
C PRO A 1166 -6.42 40.73 -50.04
N THR A 1167 -6.31 39.48 -50.50
CA THR A 1167 -6.10 38.30 -49.64
C THR A 1167 -4.79 37.59 -49.98
N SER A 1168 -4.22 36.90 -48.98
CA SER A 1168 -3.09 35.96 -49.14
C SER A 1168 -3.53 34.50 -49.13
N ASN A 1169 -4.74 34.19 -48.66
CA ASN A 1169 -5.29 32.83 -48.62
C ASN A 1169 -6.68 32.81 -49.26
N LEU A 1170 -6.89 31.90 -50.20
CA LEU A 1170 -8.13 31.76 -50.97
C LEU A 1170 -8.66 30.34 -50.80
N LEU A 1171 -9.87 30.19 -50.26
CA LEU A 1171 -10.57 28.92 -50.17
C LEU A 1171 -11.43 28.71 -51.42
N VAL A 1172 -11.18 27.60 -52.13
CA VAL A 1172 -12.09 27.02 -53.11
C VAL A 1172 -12.93 25.97 -52.38
N TRP A 1173 -14.17 26.30 -52.01
CA TRP A 1173 -15.04 25.46 -51.18
C TRP A 1173 -16.09 24.74 -52.02
N ILE A 1174 -16.14 23.41 -51.99
CA ILE A 1174 -17.18 22.60 -52.62
C ILE A 1174 -18.40 22.53 -51.69
N SER A 1175 -19.47 23.22 -52.07
CA SER A 1175 -20.76 23.26 -51.37
C SER A 1175 -21.81 22.32 -51.95
N THR A 1176 -21.52 21.63 -53.06
CA THR A 1176 -22.30 20.49 -53.56
C THR A 1176 -21.39 19.57 -54.35
N LEU A 1177 -21.32 18.30 -53.97
CA LEU A 1177 -20.56 17.28 -54.66
C LEU A 1177 -21.20 16.93 -56.01
N GLY A 1178 -20.40 16.87 -57.07
CA GLY A 1178 -20.84 16.42 -58.39
C GLY A 1178 -20.52 14.96 -58.66
N THR A 1179 -20.66 14.56 -59.93
CA THR A 1179 -20.37 13.20 -60.39
C THR A 1179 -19.22 13.16 -61.39
N THR A 1180 -18.32 12.19 -61.21
CA THR A 1180 -17.22 11.88 -62.12
C THR A 1180 -17.29 10.39 -62.47
N ASN A 1181 -17.32 10.05 -63.77
CA ASN A 1181 -17.42 8.65 -64.24
C ASN A 1181 -18.55 7.82 -63.58
N GLY A 1182 -19.70 8.44 -63.33
CA GLY A 1182 -20.87 7.79 -62.69
C GLY A 1182 -20.76 7.59 -61.17
N LYS A 1183 -19.70 8.09 -60.53
CA LYS A 1183 -19.49 8.07 -59.08
C LYS A 1183 -19.66 9.48 -58.51
N SER A 1184 -20.19 9.62 -57.29
CA SER A 1184 -20.27 10.92 -56.60
C SER A 1184 -18.90 11.28 -56.06
N GLN A 1185 -18.21 12.16 -56.79
CA GLN A 1185 -16.82 12.54 -56.59
C GLN A 1185 -16.55 13.81 -57.39
N ALA A 1186 -15.87 14.79 -56.79
CA ALA A 1186 -15.37 15.97 -57.48
C ALA A 1186 -13.85 15.86 -57.66
N GLY A 1187 -13.33 16.43 -58.76
CA GLY A 1187 -11.90 16.61 -59.00
C GLY A 1187 -11.61 18.03 -59.44
N LEU A 1188 -10.49 18.61 -59.01
CA LEU A 1188 -10.06 19.98 -59.33
C LEU A 1188 -8.60 19.97 -59.80
N SER A 1189 -8.33 20.59 -60.94
CA SER A 1189 -7.00 20.81 -61.51
C SER A 1189 -6.82 22.23 -62.05
N GLU A 1190 -5.58 22.62 -62.35
CA GLU A 1190 -5.20 23.90 -62.95
C GLU A 1190 -5.85 25.16 -62.34
N ILE A 1191 -5.91 25.22 -61.00
CA ILE A 1191 -6.46 26.36 -60.29
C ILE A 1191 -5.51 27.55 -60.39
N THR A 1192 -5.87 28.56 -61.19
CA THR A 1192 -5.13 29.82 -61.28
C THR A 1192 -5.97 31.02 -60.86
N VAL A 1193 -5.33 32.01 -60.26
CA VAL A 1193 -5.99 33.21 -59.73
C VAL A 1193 -5.55 34.40 -60.56
N ARG A 1194 -6.47 35.30 -60.91
CA ARG A 1194 -6.14 36.53 -61.64
C ARG A 1194 -6.40 37.75 -60.77
N ALA A 1195 -5.43 38.66 -60.73
CA ALA A 1195 -5.59 39.94 -60.09
C ALA A 1195 -6.72 40.74 -60.77
N ALA A 1196 -7.50 41.48 -59.99
CA ALA A 1196 -8.45 42.45 -60.50
C ALA A 1196 -7.73 43.47 -61.42
N SER A 1197 -8.47 43.98 -62.41
CA SER A 1197 -8.01 44.98 -63.39
C SER A 1197 -8.43 46.38 -62.99
#